data_AF-A0A9W8TPI0-F1
#
_entry.id   AF-A0A9W8TPI0-F1
#
_cell.length_a   1.000
_cell.length_b   1.000
_cell.length_c   1.000
_cell.angle_alpha   90.00
_cell.angle_beta   90.00
_cell.angle_gamma   90.00
#
_symmetry.space_group_name_H-M   'P 1'
#
loop_
_entity.id
_entity.type
_entity.pdbx_description
1 polymer ?
#
loop_
_entity_poly.entity_id
_entity_poly.type
_entity_poly.pdbx_seq_one_letter_code
_entity_poly.pdbx_strand_id
1 'polypeptide(L)'
;MAWLRKFLLLALGFGDVIARATRTIPAQTYKQCQARTSDPLEGCPPGTIYVSQTNGSAGFQTIQDAISSLPNDTSSHFILIAPGIYTEQLNVTRPGPLTLLGTTDRPSRGEPYADISYNSTHENDVQIYWNSANHDAIFTDNVFTGVLTVGPNLNATLTGSGPTGFAVPDDTPFGNTDFRAYNIDFRNEYTPYSNGPAHAVGVSRANAGFYSCGFYSWQDTVYIGKLGNAYFYDTVVAGQTDFLYGFGTLFIERSSLSLRNCGGGITAWKGTNTTFANKYGVYISNSQLLAANSSIAPVITDKCSLGRPWNALQRSLYMNTYFDSSVLPAGYTEWAGQPNGNIGVNTSMAVYNVYGPGYDAAAEAASNITKVFGAEEAEPYRRPVDVFMAPNGTQPNIHWIDASATTGEVFACGESCYRRLQHTRILMMPGNNSEVASGNIIFLEEDDDYGVELSRLERLLRRLKTTSRSGQTNSVPAHTQRIDLTQDDETQRSIIDDYEERILHELEAADDERPGVGAFSAKVALSHGPPLEAQTELHSYRHKNMLFKKGTVVEVSPRPYEQYCWQFLRVTKIYTIGRSSNVVLLGTRLARTRHLRGMLPRLKNEVCALYDLSEEDKRSEDLRGLVEVPVFEVIRTRGLTVTNAPFPEHRFSPDDWNRDVKTIEQKAHLTQRWKFYRYWSTNADMKTKRSYSGAFIRLRSTDIEDKEYRVADDKLRNEFRGGITRGGSWISDRVAATVIDLDAPHTEDAEVTLGHNQVYTADDMFCGAGGATCGQEKASIRVMFACDMDKTACETHRQNFPEALLQQMNIFDFIKLRSSAPYSDFLNISPPCQVFSPAHTHAGRNDEANVAALFACGETLQEIRPRISTGEQTFGLLFDRNEEFFNALIRQYTELGYSFRWDMLKFKDYGVASTRRRLIWIASCPGEPLPDFPAPTHSDTDPRLPNPITLGSVLASIPRNSHPHDPLHNINQMLSAAQSSGRFPRRPYPDNCQVGTITTAGSEWVHPSGERDFTLRELACIQGFPLDFKFEGGVTQIRRQIGNAFPPVVVETLYRHLRECLLREDRVVASQPSNQANVIDLDPIDDDMPIERIVIDDSDDDMEEPSAFSRESSCTLARSLASLMEIDDPRN
;
A
#
# COMPACT_ATOMS: atom_id res chain seq x y z
N MET A 1 -8.98 -11.31 92.71
CA MET A 1 -9.68 -12.02 91.61
C MET A 1 -9.98 -11.05 90.47
N ALA A 2 -8.96 -10.64 89.73
CA ALA A 2 -9.05 -9.78 88.54
C ALA A 2 -7.71 -9.85 87.77
N TRP A 3 -7.13 -11.04 87.71
CA TRP A 3 -5.75 -11.28 87.31
C TRP A 3 -5.65 -12.66 86.65
N LEU A 4 -6.21 -12.79 85.44
CA LEU A 4 -5.91 -13.87 84.49
C LEU A 4 -6.61 -13.58 83.15
N ARG A 5 -6.10 -12.57 82.43
CA ARG A 5 -6.27 -12.38 80.96
C ARG A 5 -5.41 -11.23 80.42
N LYS A 6 -4.19 -11.12 80.92
CA LYS A 6 -3.07 -10.44 80.26
C LYS A 6 -1.97 -11.48 80.15
N PHE A 7 -1.40 -11.62 78.96
CA PHE A 7 -0.37 -12.60 78.54
C PHE A 7 -0.87 -13.96 78.03
N LEU A 8 -1.30 -13.97 76.76
CA LEU A 8 -0.68 -14.85 75.77
C LEU A 8 -0.30 -13.99 74.55
N LEU A 9 0.97 -14.11 74.14
CA LEU A 9 1.71 -13.26 73.22
C LEU A 9 1.64 -13.76 71.76
N LEU A 10 1.48 -12.81 70.83
CA LEU A 10 2.19 -12.64 69.54
C LEU A 10 2.61 -13.89 68.73
N ALA A 11 1.80 -14.23 67.72
CA ALA A 11 2.23 -14.62 66.36
C ALA A 11 1.02 -14.61 65.40
N LEU A 12 1.23 -14.12 64.16
CA LEU A 12 0.34 -14.14 62.99
C LEU A 12 -0.76 -13.07 62.92
N GLY A 13 -0.34 -11.87 62.49
CA GLY A 13 -1.12 -11.10 61.52
C GLY A 13 -0.86 -11.64 60.10
N PHE A 14 -1.83 -11.42 59.21
CA PHE A 14 -2.02 -11.95 57.84
C PHE A 14 -2.85 -13.24 57.74
N GLY A 15 -4.04 -13.12 57.14
CA GLY A 15 -4.89 -14.25 56.77
C GLY A 15 -6.34 -13.85 56.47
N ASP A 16 -6.63 -13.66 55.19
CA ASP A 16 -7.91 -13.91 54.52
C ASP A 16 -9.12 -13.00 54.78
N VAL A 17 -9.16 -11.90 54.03
CA VAL A 17 -10.37 -11.54 53.27
C VAL A 17 -9.98 -11.47 51.79
N ILE A 18 -9.63 -12.63 51.23
CA ILE A 18 -9.58 -12.81 49.78
C ILE A 18 -11.04 -12.93 49.32
N ALA A 19 -11.42 -12.06 48.39
CA ALA A 19 -12.65 -12.15 47.63
C ALA A 19 -12.87 -13.60 47.20
N ARG A 20 -14.06 -14.16 47.46
CA ARG A 20 -14.48 -15.42 46.86
C ARG A 20 -14.54 -15.24 45.33
N ALA A 21 -13.40 -15.40 44.67
CA ALA A 21 -13.31 -15.61 43.24
C ALA A 21 -14.00 -16.94 42.96
N THR A 22 -15.16 -16.91 42.31
CA THR A 22 -15.69 -18.12 41.72
C THR A 22 -14.68 -18.55 40.66
N ARG A 23 -13.93 -19.62 40.90
CA ARG A 23 -12.98 -20.16 39.91
C ARG A 23 -13.69 -20.36 38.58
N THR A 24 -13.11 -19.83 37.50
CA THR A 24 -13.53 -20.12 36.13
C THR A 24 -13.44 -21.62 35.88
N ILE A 25 -14.42 -22.20 35.18
CA ILE A 25 -14.45 -23.63 34.85
C ILE A 25 -14.44 -23.74 33.33
N PRO A 26 -13.44 -24.37 32.69
CA PRO A 26 -13.43 -24.58 31.24
C PRO A 26 -14.72 -25.25 30.75
N ALA A 27 -15.13 -24.94 29.52
CA ALA A 27 -16.22 -25.65 28.88
C ALA A 27 -15.89 -27.16 28.77
N GLN A 28 -16.85 -28.01 29.14
CA GLN A 28 -16.61 -29.45 29.26
C GLN A 28 -17.29 -30.29 28.18
N THR A 29 -18.13 -29.67 27.33
CA THR A 29 -18.96 -30.37 26.33
C THR A 29 -18.16 -31.34 25.44
N TYR A 30 -16.96 -30.93 25.00
CA TYR A 30 -16.10 -31.77 24.14
C TYR A 30 -14.80 -32.19 24.83
N LYS A 31 -14.78 -32.29 26.17
CA LYS A 31 -13.55 -32.61 26.91
C LYS A 31 -12.94 -33.97 26.56
N GLN A 32 -13.78 -34.96 26.21
CA GLN A 32 -13.31 -36.30 25.85
C GLN A 32 -12.64 -36.30 24.48
N CYS A 33 -13.27 -35.68 23.47
CA CYS A 33 -12.71 -35.55 22.13
C CYS A 33 -11.41 -34.74 22.08
N GLN A 34 -11.25 -33.73 22.95
CA GLN A 34 -10.05 -32.91 22.99
C GLN A 34 -8.88 -33.60 23.70
N ALA A 35 -9.11 -34.68 24.46
CA ALA A 35 -8.08 -35.33 25.26
C ALA A 35 -7.01 -36.02 24.38
N ARG A 36 -5.77 -36.07 24.87
CA ARG A 36 -4.70 -36.79 24.16
C ARG A 36 -4.81 -38.29 24.42
N THR A 37 -5.22 -39.03 23.40
CA THR A 37 -5.42 -40.48 23.41
C THR A 37 -4.56 -41.18 22.35
N SER A 38 -4.51 -42.52 22.38
CA SER A 38 -3.81 -43.30 21.34
C SER A 38 -4.56 -43.32 20.01
N ASP A 39 -5.89 -43.27 20.03
CA ASP A 39 -6.74 -43.00 18.87
C ASP A 39 -7.22 -41.55 18.95
N PRO A 40 -6.72 -40.64 18.08
CA PRO A 40 -7.04 -39.22 18.16
C PRO A 40 -8.53 -38.89 18.11
N LEU A 41 -9.36 -39.75 17.52
CA LEU A 41 -10.81 -39.53 17.41
C LEU A 41 -11.61 -40.19 18.55
N GLU A 42 -10.93 -40.76 19.54
CA GLU A 42 -11.56 -41.36 20.71
C GLU A 42 -12.38 -40.32 21.48
N GLY A 43 -13.66 -40.61 21.72
CA GLY A 43 -14.57 -39.70 22.41
C GLY A 43 -15.05 -38.51 21.56
N CYS A 44 -14.74 -38.47 20.26
CA CYS A 44 -15.25 -37.47 19.33
C CYS A 44 -16.64 -37.79 18.77
N PRO A 45 -17.44 -36.77 18.42
CA PRO A 45 -18.68 -36.97 17.68
C PRO A 45 -18.46 -37.78 16.38
N PRO A 46 -19.39 -38.65 15.97
CA PRO A 46 -19.26 -39.41 14.74
C PRO A 46 -19.06 -38.50 13.52
N GLY A 47 -18.14 -38.87 12.63
CA GLY A 47 -17.82 -38.08 11.43
C GLY A 47 -16.90 -36.87 11.69
N THR A 48 -16.25 -36.79 12.85
CA THR A 48 -15.23 -35.76 13.14
C THR A 48 -14.04 -35.91 12.20
N ILE A 49 -13.65 -34.80 11.57
CA ILE A 49 -12.46 -34.72 10.71
C ILE A 49 -11.24 -34.48 11.61
N TYR A 50 -10.19 -35.27 11.44
CA TYR A 50 -8.93 -35.08 12.14
C TYR A 50 -7.91 -34.37 11.25
N VAL A 51 -7.35 -33.28 11.76
CA VAL A 51 -6.31 -32.45 11.11
C VAL A 51 -5.00 -32.57 11.87
N SER A 52 -3.92 -32.88 11.15
CA SER A 52 -2.57 -32.93 11.73
C SER A 52 -1.51 -32.68 10.67
N GLN A 53 -0.55 -31.81 10.97
CA GLN A 53 0.62 -31.56 10.11
C GLN A 53 1.62 -32.72 10.08
N THR A 54 1.60 -33.59 11.10
CA THR A 54 2.65 -34.60 11.34
C THR A 54 2.14 -36.03 11.29
N ASN A 55 0.84 -36.26 11.53
CA ASN A 55 0.26 -37.58 11.46
C ASN A 55 -0.21 -37.91 10.03
N GLY A 56 0.49 -38.83 9.36
CA GLY A 56 0.16 -39.27 8.00
C GLY A 56 -1.18 -40.00 7.86
N SER A 57 -1.85 -40.37 8.96
CA SER A 57 -3.22 -40.92 8.93
C SER A 57 -4.31 -39.86 9.10
N ALA A 58 -3.97 -38.57 9.24
CA ALA A 58 -4.95 -37.49 9.29
C ALA A 58 -5.57 -37.25 7.90
N GLY A 59 -6.85 -36.86 7.88
CA GLY A 59 -7.56 -36.60 6.62
C GLY A 59 -7.08 -35.33 5.92
N PHE A 60 -6.52 -34.38 6.67
CA PHE A 60 -6.00 -33.11 6.17
C PHE A 60 -4.77 -32.66 6.95
N GLN A 61 -3.89 -31.90 6.29
CA GLN A 61 -2.70 -31.29 6.90
C GLN A 61 -2.90 -29.82 7.29
N THR A 62 -3.91 -29.15 6.73
CA THR A 62 -4.29 -27.77 7.02
C THR A 62 -5.73 -27.74 7.55
N ILE A 63 -6.04 -26.73 8.37
CA ILE A 63 -7.37 -26.55 8.96
C ILE A 63 -8.33 -25.98 7.89
N GLN A 64 -7.86 -25.07 7.05
CA GLN A 64 -8.67 -24.46 6.00
C GLN A 64 -9.07 -25.45 4.92
N ASP A 65 -8.22 -26.42 4.54
CA ASP A 65 -8.63 -27.47 3.60
C ASP A 65 -9.72 -28.36 4.21
N ALA A 66 -9.61 -28.67 5.51
CA ALA A 66 -10.65 -29.41 6.22
C ALA A 66 -11.97 -28.63 6.26
N ILE A 67 -11.96 -27.33 6.53
CA ILE A 67 -13.15 -26.46 6.45
C ILE A 67 -13.72 -26.44 5.02
N SER A 68 -12.87 -26.32 4.02
CA SER A 68 -13.26 -26.23 2.60
C SER A 68 -13.81 -27.55 2.05
N SER A 69 -13.48 -28.68 2.68
CA SER A 69 -14.02 -30.00 2.34
C SER A 69 -15.48 -30.20 2.76
N LEU A 70 -15.99 -29.36 3.66
CA LEU A 70 -17.35 -29.49 4.19
C LEU A 70 -18.40 -29.00 3.19
N PRO A 71 -19.58 -29.63 3.13
CA PRO A 71 -20.67 -29.15 2.31
C PRO A 71 -21.17 -27.77 2.79
N ASN A 72 -21.55 -26.95 1.82
CA ASN A 72 -22.17 -25.65 2.06
C ASN A 72 -23.68 -25.78 2.31
N ASP A 73 -24.04 -26.44 3.40
CA ASP A 73 -25.41 -26.71 3.82
C ASP A 73 -25.60 -26.47 5.33
N THR A 74 -26.74 -26.90 5.88
CA THR A 74 -27.09 -26.74 7.31
C THR A 74 -26.66 -27.91 8.19
N SER A 75 -25.89 -28.87 7.68
CA SER A 75 -25.45 -30.04 8.45
C SER A 75 -24.39 -29.66 9.49
N SER A 76 -24.28 -30.45 10.57
CA SER A 76 -23.32 -30.18 11.66
C SER A 76 -22.00 -30.90 11.41
N HIS A 77 -20.88 -30.21 11.58
CA HIS A 77 -19.55 -30.80 11.42
C HIS A 77 -18.60 -30.45 12.56
N PHE A 78 -17.64 -31.35 12.79
CA PHE A 78 -16.64 -31.27 13.84
C PHE A 78 -15.26 -31.47 13.24
N ILE A 79 -14.30 -30.62 13.61
CA ILE A 79 -12.90 -30.72 13.21
C ILE A 79 -12.06 -30.77 14.48
N LEU A 80 -11.34 -31.87 14.68
CA LEU A 80 -10.33 -32.00 15.73
C LEU A 80 -8.96 -31.67 15.15
N ILE A 81 -8.25 -30.75 15.80
CA ILE A 81 -6.97 -30.20 15.37
C ILE A 81 -5.89 -30.65 16.34
N ALA A 82 -4.91 -31.40 15.82
CA ALA A 82 -3.78 -31.88 16.59
C ALA A 82 -2.89 -30.72 17.08
N PRO A 83 -2.16 -30.88 18.20
CA PRO A 83 -1.21 -29.88 18.69
C PRO A 83 -0.22 -29.46 17.63
N GLY A 84 0.03 -28.16 17.51
CA GLY A 84 0.90 -27.63 16.46
C GLY A 84 0.73 -26.13 16.23
N ILE A 85 1.63 -25.61 15.40
CA ILE A 85 1.61 -24.24 14.90
C ILE A 85 1.17 -24.28 13.44
N TYR A 86 -0.04 -23.81 13.19
CA TYR A 86 -0.63 -23.70 11.87
C TYR A 86 -0.42 -22.27 11.37
N THR A 87 -0.04 -22.09 10.10
CA THR A 87 0.14 -20.76 9.50
C THR A 87 -0.76 -20.63 8.28
N GLU A 88 -2.00 -20.19 8.51
CA GLU A 88 -3.07 -20.16 7.52
C GLU A 88 -4.20 -19.21 7.95
N GLN A 89 -4.91 -18.66 6.97
CA GLN A 89 -6.16 -17.94 7.22
C GLN A 89 -7.32 -18.91 7.26
N LEU A 90 -8.16 -18.78 8.28
CA LEU A 90 -9.42 -19.51 8.39
C LEU A 90 -10.61 -18.67 7.96
N ASN A 91 -11.40 -19.20 7.03
CA ASN A 91 -12.60 -18.57 6.50
C ASN A 91 -13.78 -19.56 6.54
N VAL A 92 -14.77 -19.25 7.36
CA VAL A 92 -15.98 -20.05 7.57
C VAL A 92 -17.17 -19.34 6.92
N THR A 93 -17.50 -19.75 5.70
CA THR A 93 -18.61 -19.18 4.92
C THR A 93 -19.92 -19.99 4.98
N ARG A 94 -19.84 -21.23 5.45
CA ARG A 94 -20.98 -22.16 5.48
C ARG A 94 -22.02 -21.78 6.55
N PRO A 95 -23.33 -21.98 6.27
CA PRO A 95 -24.40 -21.61 7.20
C PRO A 95 -24.60 -22.63 8.34
N GLY A 96 -24.31 -23.91 8.12
CA GLY A 96 -24.51 -24.98 9.10
C GLY A 96 -23.51 -24.97 10.27
N PRO A 97 -23.87 -25.56 11.42
CA PRO A 97 -23.01 -25.58 12.60
C PRO A 97 -21.62 -26.17 12.32
N LEU A 98 -20.59 -25.53 12.85
CA LEU A 98 -19.20 -25.98 12.73
C LEU A 98 -18.47 -25.81 14.07
N THR A 99 -17.89 -26.90 14.57
CA THR A 99 -17.09 -26.88 15.81
C THR A 99 -15.62 -27.22 15.51
N LEU A 100 -14.71 -26.31 15.85
CA LEU A 100 -13.27 -26.52 15.85
C LEU A 100 -12.80 -26.88 17.26
N LEU A 101 -12.07 -27.98 17.40
CA LEU A 101 -11.60 -28.52 18.67
C LEU A 101 -10.08 -28.59 18.66
N GLY A 102 -9.41 -27.84 19.53
CA GLY A 102 -7.98 -27.98 19.77
C GLY A 102 -7.71 -29.12 20.75
N THR A 103 -6.81 -30.04 20.41
CA THR A 103 -6.41 -31.11 21.32
C THR A 103 -5.71 -30.54 22.56
N THR A 104 -6.21 -30.84 23.76
CA THR A 104 -5.64 -30.44 25.05
C THR A 104 -6.13 -31.32 26.20
N ASP A 105 -5.36 -31.39 27.29
CA ASP A 105 -5.76 -32.08 28.53
C ASP A 105 -6.37 -31.13 29.59
N ARG A 106 -6.39 -29.82 29.35
CA ARG A 106 -6.79 -28.80 30.34
C ARG A 106 -8.23 -28.96 30.87
N PRO A 107 -9.26 -29.12 30.01
CA PRO A 107 -10.64 -29.28 30.50
C PRO A 107 -10.82 -30.49 31.42
N SER A 108 -10.08 -31.57 31.17
CA SER A 108 -10.12 -32.80 31.98
C SER A 108 -9.46 -32.63 33.35
N ARG A 109 -8.52 -31.70 33.48
CA ARG A 109 -7.85 -31.35 34.75
C ARG A 109 -8.58 -30.25 35.53
N GLY A 110 -9.60 -29.63 34.92
CA GLY A 110 -10.33 -28.51 35.51
C GLY A 110 -9.50 -27.22 35.59
N GLU A 111 -8.51 -27.07 34.71
CA GLU A 111 -7.61 -25.91 34.66
C GLU A 111 -8.20 -24.82 33.74
N PRO A 112 -8.64 -23.66 34.28
CA PRO A 112 -9.10 -22.53 33.46
C PRO A 112 -7.95 -21.92 32.64
N TYR A 113 -8.24 -21.57 31.39
CA TYR A 113 -7.26 -20.95 30.50
C TYR A 113 -7.06 -19.47 30.81
N ALA A 114 -8.14 -18.75 31.11
CA ALA A 114 -8.11 -17.32 31.38
C ALA A 114 -7.61 -16.96 32.79
N ASP A 115 -7.39 -17.92 33.69
CA ASP A 115 -6.85 -17.66 35.04
C ASP A 115 -5.33 -17.45 34.99
N ILE A 116 -4.92 -16.44 34.22
CA ILE A 116 -3.54 -16.00 34.08
C ILE A 116 -3.21 -14.94 35.12
N SER A 117 -1.99 -14.98 35.66
CA SER A 117 -1.44 -13.92 36.51
C SER A 117 -0.64 -12.91 35.67
N TYR A 118 -0.32 -11.76 36.27
CA TYR A 118 0.47 -10.65 35.66
C TYR A 118 1.78 -11.09 34.98
N ASN A 119 2.35 -12.25 35.37
CA ASN A 119 3.61 -12.77 34.84
C ASN A 119 3.50 -14.08 34.02
N SER A 120 2.31 -14.59 33.77
CA SER A 120 2.14 -15.86 33.04
C SER A 120 1.87 -15.66 31.54
N THR A 121 2.43 -16.55 30.73
CA THR A 121 2.25 -16.64 29.27
C THR A 121 1.64 -18.00 28.95
N HIS A 122 0.37 -18.21 29.31
CA HIS A 122 -0.33 -19.43 28.89
C HIS A 122 -0.66 -19.36 27.41
N GLU A 123 -0.36 -20.44 26.71
CA GLU A 123 -0.67 -20.65 25.29
C GLU A 123 -1.41 -21.97 25.16
N ASN A 124 -2.35 -22.08 24.22
CA ASN A 124 -2.93 -23.37 23.85
C ASN A 124 -1.94 -24.19 23.02
N ASP A 125 -2.14 -25.50 23.05
CA ASP A 125 -1.32 -26.46 22.30
C ASP A 125 -1.54 -26.38 20.78
N VAL A 126 -2.69 -25.83 20.37
CA VAL A 126 -3.02 -25.51 18.99
C VAL A 126 -2.96 -24.00 18.81
N GLN A 127 -2.04 -23.55 17.97
CA GLN A 127 -1.84 -22.14 17.66
C GLN A 127 -1.96 -21.93 16.16
N ILE A 128 -2.72 -20.91 15.77
CA ILE A 128 -2.98 -20.55 14.38
C ILE A 128 -2.48 -19.15 14.16
N TYR A 129 -1.51 -19.01 13.28
CA TYR A 129 -0.91 -17.76 12.89
C TYR A 129 -1.41 -17.35 11.51
N TRP A 130 -1.86 -16.12 11.41
CA TRP A 130 -2.04 -15.45 10.14
C TRP A 130 -1.64 -14.00 10.33
N ASN A 131 -0.54 -13.61 9.69
CA ASN A 131 0.14 -12.37 9.99
C ASN A 131 0.31 -11.49 8.76
N SER A 132 -0.53 -11.68 7.73
CA SER A 132 -0.53 -10.85 6.52
C SER A 132 -0.75 -9.36 6.85
N ALA A 133 -1.54 -9.04 7.89
CA ALA A 133 -1.73 -7.67 8.39
C ALA A 133 -0.42 -6.98 8.78
N ASN A 134 0.46 -7.74 9.42
CA ASN A 134 1.64 -7.20 10.08
C ASN A 134 2.94 -7.47 9.29
N HIS A 135 2.91 -8.30 8.25
CA HIS A 135 4.00 -8.40 7.28
C HIS A 135 3.96 -7.14 6.41
N ASP A 136 4.87 -6.20 6.68
CA ASP A 136 5.08 -4.92 5.95
C ASP A 136 4.05 -3.78 6.19
N ALA A 137 3.03 -3.94 7.03
CA ALA A 137 2.15 -2.88 7.58
C ALA A 137 1.53 -1.89 6.56
N ILE A 138 0.88 -2.43 5.52
CA ILE A 138 0.14 -1.65 4.50
C ILE A 138 -1.29 -2.19 4.33
N PHE A 139 -1.97 -2.51 5.42
CA PHE A 139 -3.38 -2.90 5.36
C PHE A 139 -4.20 -1.99 6.26
N THR A 140 -5.18 -1.29 5.68
CA THR A 140 -6.31 -0.80 6.45
C THR A 140 -7.05 -2.00 7.01
N ASP A 141 -7.71 -1.80 8.15
CA ASP A 141 -8.60 -2.76 8.80
C ASP A 141 -9.42 -3.55 7.74
N ASN A 142 -9.11 -4.84 7.56
CA ASN A 142 -9.78 -5.68 6.54
C ASN A 142 -9.87 -7.18 6.90
N VAL A 143 -10.82 -7.87 6.27
CA VAL A 143 -11.10 -9.31 6.46
C VAL A 143 -9.93 -10.23 6.06
N PHE A 144 -9.13 -9.85 5.07
CA PHE A 144 -8.04 -10.67 4.51
C PHE A 144 -6.82 -10.75 5.45
N THR A 145 -6.81 -9.89 6.47
CA THR A 145 -5.81 -9.89 7.52
C THR A 145 -6.23 -10.65 8.78
N GLY A 146 -7.48 -11.08 8.88
CA GLY A 146 -8.00 -11.84 10.03
C GLY A 146 -7.52 -13.29 10.06
N VAL A 147 -7.07 -13.78 11.22
CA VAL A 147 -6.72 -15.21 11.38
C VAL A 147 -7.95 -16.09 11.20
N LEU A 148 -9.08 -15.73 11.81
CA LEU A 148 -10.35 -16.41 11.63
C LEU A 148 -11.45 -15.43 11.25
N THR A 149 -12.22 -15.77 10.22
CA THR A 149 -13.40 -15.02 9.79
C THR A 149 -14.61 -15.94 9.73
N VAL A 150 -15.72 -15.50 10.33
CA VAL A 150 -16.99 -16.24 10.38
C VAL A 150 -18.11 -15.34 9.88
N GLY A 151 -18.68 -15.67 8.73
CA GLY A 151 -19.76 -14.92 8.12
C GLY A 151 -20.16 -15.51 6.77
N PRO A 152 -21.28 -15.09 6.17
CA PRO A 152 -21.83 -15.73 4.96
C PRO A 152 -20.91 -15.63 3.73
N ASN A 153 -19.99 -14.66 3.73
CA ASN A 153 -18.93 -14.46 2.74
C ASN A 153 -17.93 -13.43 3.30
N LEU A 154 -16.76 -13.33 2.66
CA LEU A 154 -15.70 -12.40 3.09
C LEU A 154 -16.15 -10.93 3.09
N ASN A 155 -17.01 -10.53 2.14
CA ASN A 155 -17.52 -9.15 2.06
C ASN A 155 -18.38 -8.78 3.27
N ALA A 156 -19.16 -9.72 3.79
CA ALA A 156 -19.98 -9.50 4.98
C ALA A 156 -19.15 -9.34 6.25
N THR A 157 -17.94 -9.90 6.25
CA THR A 157 -16.94 -9.79 7.33
C THR A 157 -15.92 -8.67 7.10
N LEU A 158 -16.10 -7.84 6.06
CA LEU A 158 -15.28 -6.64 5.89
C LEU A 158 -15.45 -5.70 7.08
N THR A 159 -14.32 -5.26 7.56
CA THR A 159 -14.12 -4.31 8.65
C THR A 159 -13.83 -2.95 8.01
N GLY A 160 -14.24 -1.81 8.59
CA GLY A 160 -14.22 -0.55 7.84
C GLY A 160 -14.03 0.72 8.66
N SER A 161 -13.24 1.64 8.09
CA SER A 161 -12.95 2.98 8.62
C SER A 161 -14.18 3.91 8.57
N GLY A 162 -14.27 4.86 9.52
CA GLY A 162 -15.33 5.87 9.58
C GLY A 162 -16.59 5.47 10.38
N PRO A 163 -17.60 6.35 10.53
CA PRO A 163 -18.72 6.20 11.47
C PRO A 163 -19.87 5.28 10.99
N THR A 164 -19.84 4.79 9.75
CA THR A 164 -20.89 3.91 9.17
C THR A 164 -20.41 2.49 8.89
N GLY A 165 -19.12 2.30 8.59
CA GLY A 165 -18.54 0.98 8.28
C GLY A 165 -18.76 0.61 6.82
N PHE A 166 -18.29 -0.56 6.41
CA PHE A 166 -18.67 -1.09 5.10
C PHE A 166 -20.14 -1.49 5.10
N ALA A 167 -20.86 -1.03 4.06
CA ALA A 167 -22.24 -1.41 3.87
C ALA A 167 -22.30 -2.90 3.51
N VAL A 168 -22.99 -3.68 4.34
CA VAL A 168 -23.38 -5.05 3.98
C VAL A 168 -24.76 -4.97 3.33
N PRO A 169 -24.92 -5.44 2.07
CA PRO A 169 -26.21 -5.46 1.39
C PRO A 169 -27.30 -6.08 2.27
N ASP A 170 -28.51 -5.51 2.26
CA ASP A 170 -29.57 -5.93 3.16
C ASP A 170 -30.04 -7.38 2.88
N ASP A 171 -29.92 -7.84 1.64
CA ASP A 171 -30.22 -9.18 1.15
C ASP A 171 -29.12 -10.23 1.43
N THR A 172 -27.97 -9.81 1.98
CA THR A 172 -26.92 -10.77 2.37
C THR A 172 -27.49 -11.77 3.38
N PRO A 173 -27.32 -13.09 3.20
CA PRO A 173 -27.90 -14.09 4.10
C PRO A 173 -27.24 -14.03 5.48
N PHE A 174 -27.85 -14.69 6.46
CA PHE A 174 -27.15 -15.01 7.70
C PHE A 174 -26.20 -16.17 7.41
N GLY A 175 -24.95 -16.05 7.86
CA GLY A 175 -23.90 -17.06 7.72
C GLY A 175 -24.06 -18.16 8.76
N ASN A 176 -22.95 -18.55 9.38
CA ASN A 176 -22.95 -19.65 10.33
C ASN A 176 -23.87 -19.37 11.54
N THR A 177 -24.82 -20.27 11.79
CA THR A 177 -25.80 -20.11 12.89
C THR A 177 -25.30 -20.61 14.24
N ASP A 178 -24.25 -21.42 14.28
CA ASP A 178 -23.67 -22.02 15.49
C ASP A 178 -22.20 -22.44 15.23
N PHE A 179 -21.31 -21.45 15.14
CA PHE A 179 -19.87 -21.71 15.06
C PHE A 179 -19.29 -21.81 16.47
N ARG A 180 -18.41 -22.78 16.72
CA ARG A 180 -17.71 -22.93 18.00
C ARG A 180 -16.23 -23.23 17.83
N ALA A 181 -15.41 -22.64 18.70
CA ALA A 181 -13.98 -22.97 18.80
C ALA A 181 -13.59 -23.21 20.27
N TYR A 182 -12.79 -24.25 20.50
CA TYR A 182 -12.34 -24.65 21.84
C TYR A 182 -10.81 -24.82 21.88
N ASN A 183 -10.15 -24.23 22.88
CA ASN A 183 -8.72 -24.44 23.19
C ASN A 183 -7.77 -24.19 22.00
N ILE A 184 -8.00 -23.11 21.25
CA ILE A 184 -7.19 -22.69 20.10
C ILE A 184 -6.72 -21.25 20.32
N ASP A 185 -5.45 -20.98 20.02
CA ASP A 185 -4.93 -19.62 19.97
C ASP A 185 -4.94 -19.08 18.53
N PHE A 186 -5.62 -17.96 18.32
CA PHE A 186 -5.62 -17.19 17.06
C PHE A 186 -4.66 -16.01 17.22
N ARG A 187 -3.56 -16.03 16.45
CA ARG A 187 -2.41 -15.13 16.64
C ARG A 187 -2.12 -14.33 15.39
N ASN A 188 -2.30 -13.02 15.51
CA ASN A 188 -1.89 -12.03 14.54
C ASN A 188 -0.77 -11.14 15.13
N GLU A 189 0.35 -11.77 15.51
CA GLU A 189 1.47 -11.13 16.21
C GLU A 189 2.78 -11.25 15.40
N TYR A 190 2.97 -10.45 14.36
CA TYR A 190 4.24 -10.48 13.61
C TYR A 190 5.35 -9.65 14.26
N THR A 191 5.01 -8.45 14.73
CA THR A 191 5.94 -7.53 15.42
C THR A 191 5.72 -7.57 16.93
N PRO A 192 6.74 -7.25 17.74
CA PRO A 192 6.62 -7.15 19.20
C PRO A 192 6.04 -5.79 19.65
N TYR A 193 5.39 -5.04 18.76
CA TYR A 193 4.73 -3.76 19.03
C TYR A 193 3.59 -3.54 18.02
N SER A 194 2.66 -2.64 18.34
CA SER A 194 1.57 -2.27 17.41
C SER A 194 2.11 -1.63 16.14
N ASN A 195 1.76 -2.24 14.99
CA ASN A 195 2.18 -1.82 13.66
C ASN A 195 0.99 -1.77 12.69
N GLY A 196 -0.13 -1.21 13.16
CA GLY A 196 -1.40 -1.11 12.43
C GLY A 196 -2.44 -2.16 12.83
N PRO A 197 -3.65 -2.09 12.24
CA PRO A 197 -4.74 -3.03 12.49
C PRO A 197 -4.36 -4.48 12.16
N ALA A 198 -4.70 -5.41 13.05
CA ALA A 198 -4.37 -6.81 12.88
C ALA A 198 -5.41 -7.70 13.56
N HIS A 199 -6.37 -8.21 12.78
CA HIS A 199 -7.49 -8.97 13.32
C HIS A 199 -7.04 -10.38 13.73
N ALA A 200 -7.27 -10.77 14.98
CA ALA A 200 -7.22 -12.17 15.36
C ALA A 200 -8.51 -12.89 14.95
N VAL A 201 -9.66 -12.23 15.10
CA VAL A 201 -10.96 -12.83 14.77
C VAL A 201 -11.99 -11.80 14.29
N GLY A 202 -12.78 -12.17 13.29
CA GLY A 202 -13.89 -11.41 12.75
C GLY A 202 -15.18 -12.23 12.69
N VAL A 203 -16.28 -11.75 13.27
CA VAL A 203 -17.59 -12.41 13.21
C VAL A 203 -18.64 -11.42 12.69
N SER A 204 -19.31 -11.72 11.59
CA SER A 204 -20.32 -10.84 11.00
C SER A 204 -21.47 -11.64 10.41
N ARG A 205 -22.73 -11.21 10.66
CA ARG A 205 -23.94 -11.94 10.27
C ARG A 205 -23.88 -13.43 10.62
N ALA A 206 -23.30 -13.77 11.77
CA ALA A 206 -23.09 -15.13 12.23
C ALA A 206 -23.14 -15.17 13.76
N ASN A 207 -23.35 -16.37 14.31
CA ASN A 207 -23.23 -16.64 15.74
C ASN A 207 -21.97 -17.48 16.01
N ALA A 208 -21.12 -17.03 16.94
CA ALA A 208 -19.85 -17.68 17.21
C ALA A 208 -19.53 -17.76 18.72
N GLY A 209 -19.31 -18.97 19.24
CA GLY A 209 -18.88 -19.22 20.62
C GLY A 209 -17.39 -19.60 20.70
N PHE A 210 -16.66 -19.02 21.63
CA PHE A 210 -15.23 -19.29 21.83
C PHE A 210 -14.97 -19.63 23.30
N TYR A 211 -14.35 -20.79 23.52
CA TYR A 211 -14.18 -21.39 24.84
C TYR A 211 -12.71 -21.72 25.08
N SER A 212 -12.11 -21.17 26.13
CA SER A 212 -10.70 -21.42 26.46
C SER A 212 -9.75 -21.07 25.30
N CYS A 213 -10.13 -20.12 24.44
CA CYS A 213 -9.36 -19.68 23.27
C CYS A 213 -8.52 -18.45 23.58
N GLY A 214 -7.43 -18.28 22.83
CA GLY A 214 -6.60 -17.08 22.88
C GLY A 214 -6.75 -16.24 21.61
N PHE A 215 -6.82 -14.92 21.76
CA PHE A 215 -6.85 -13.96 20.66
C PHE A 215 -5.75 -12.94 20.90
N TYR A 216 -4.75 -12.95 20.03
CA TYR A 216 -3.55 -12.17 20.26
C TYR A 216 -3.26 -11.28 19.05
N SER A 217 -3.33 -9.97 19.28
CA SER A 217 -2.85 -8.95 18.33
C SER A 217 -2.52 -7.63 19.03
N TRP A 218 -2.34 -6.52 18.31
CA TRP A 218 -1.97 -5.22 18.86
C TRP A 218 -3.07 -4.17 18.71
N GLN A 219 -3.46 -3.86 17.48
CA GLN A 219 -4.58 -2.98 17.21
C GLN A 219 -5.71 -3.76 16.55
N ASP A 220 -6.95 -3.47 16.93
CA ASP A 220 -8.15 -4.04 16.32
C ASP A 220 -8.20 -5.59 16.42
N THR A 221 -7.83 -6.17 17.58
CA THR A 221 -7.72 -7.64 17.76
C THR A 221 -9.02 -8.41 17.46
N VAL A 222 -10.18 -7.94 17.93
CA VAL A 222 -11.48 -8.63 17.83
C VAL A 222 -12.49 -7.72 17.14
N TYR A 223 -12.99 -8.18 15.99
CA TYR A 223 -14.05 -7.51 15.25
C TYR A 223 -15.38 -8.26 15.31
N ILE A 224 -16.43 -7.60 15.79
CA ILE A 224 -17.81 -8.11 15.64
C ILE A 224 -18.62 -7.19 14.73
N GLY A 225 -18.84 -7.59 13.48
CA GLY A 225 -19.54 -6.79 12.48
C GLY A 225 -21.07 -6.80 12.61
N LYS A 226 -21.74 -6.22 11.62
CA LYS A 226 -23.21 -6.05 11.57
C LYS A 226 -23.93 -7.40 11.74
N LEU A 227 -24.92 -7.46 12.62
CA LEU A 227 -25.68 -8.68 13.00
C LEU A 227 -24.80 -9.85 13.51
N GLY A 228 -23.52 -9.63 13.82
CA GLY A 228 -22.66 -10.63 14.42
C GLY A 228 -22.98 -10.79 15.92
N ASN A 229 -23.02 -12.04 16.39
CA ASN A 229 -23.12 -12.37 17.80
C ASN A 229 -21.91 -13.23 18.18
N ALA A 230 -21.13 -12.80 19.17
CA ALA A 230 -20.00 -13.56 19.66
C ALA A 230 -20.00 -13.69 21.19
N TYR A 231 -19.79 -14.91 21.68
CA TYR A 231 -19.68 -15.21 23.11
C TYR A 231 -18.30 -15.78 23.42
N PHE A 232 -17.55 -15.11 24.30
CA PHE A 232 -16.21 -15.50 24.70
C PHE A 232 -16.25 -15.93 26.16
N TYR A 233 -15.78 -17.13 26.45
CA TYR A 233 -15.75 -17.67 27.80
C TYR A 233 -14.40 -18.31 28.11
N ASP A 234 -13.82 -18.00 29.28
CA ASP A 234 -12.50 -18.51 29.68
C ASP A 234 -11.41 -18.16 28.65
N THR A 235 -11.53 -17.04 27.94
CA THR A 235 -10.61 -16.64 26.87
C THR A 235 -9.52 -15.69 27.33
N VAL A 236 -8.42 -15.62 26.58
CA VAL A 236 -7.45 -14.53 26.69
C VAL A 236 -7.58 -13.64 25.45
N VAL A 237 -7.82 -12.35 25.63
CA VAL A 237 -7.79 -11.35 24.54
C VAL A 237 -6.68 -10.36 24.82
N ALA A 238 -5.69 -10.27 23.94
CA ALA A 238 -4.54 -9.43 24.14
C ALA A 238 -4.41 -8.36 23.03
N GLY A 239 -4.13 -7.12 23.44
CA GLY A 239 -4.13 -5.95 22.56
C GLY A 239 -3.59 -4.68 23.21
N GLN A 240 -3.47 -3.62 22.42
CA GLN A 240 -2.93 -2.30 22.78
C GLN A 240 -3.90 -1.15 22.43
N THR A 241 -4.43 -1.12 21.22
CA THR A 241 -5.26 0.00 20.71
C THR A 241 -6.56 -0.54 20.14
N ASP A 242 -7.69 -0.06 20.65
CA ASP A 242 -9.04 -0.31 20.15
C ASP A 242 -9.32 -1.80 19.89
N PHE A 243 -8.72 -2.67 20.69
CA PHE A 243 -8.59 -4.08 20.33
C PHE A 243 -9.89 -4.89 20.47
N LEU A 244 -10.94 -4.29 21.02
CA LEU A 244 -12.32 -4.74 20.89
C LEU A 244 -13.13 -3.68 20.13
N TYR A 245 -13.58 -4.00 18.92
CA TYR A 245 -14.29 -3.04 18.09
C TYR A 245 -15.34 -3.70 17.18
N GLY A 246 -16.27 -2.90 16.65
CA GLY A 246 -17.34 -3.39 15.79
C GLY A 246 -18.73 -2.88 16.16
N PHE A 247 -19.76 -3.56 15.65
CA PHE A 247 -21.16 -3.13 15.61
C PHE A 247 -22.16 -4.14 16.12
N GLY A 248 -21.78 -5.41 16.24
CA GLY A 248 -22.66 -6.47 16.71
C GLY A 248 -22.68 -6.57 18.24
N THR A 249 -23.03 -7.76 18.74
CA THR A 249 -23.02 -8.06 20.17
C THR A 249 -21.82 -8.95 20.51
N LEU A 250 -20.96 -8.48 21.41
CA LEU A 250 -19.91 -9.27 22.02
C LEU A 250 -20.18 -9.40 23.52
N PHE A 251 -20.22 -10.62 24.03
CA PHE A 251 -20.27 -10.86 25.46
C PHE A 251 -19.05 -11.70 25.88
N ILE A 252 -18.21 -11.13 26.74
CA ILE A 252 -17.00 -11.74 27.25
C ILE A 252 -17.22 -12.05 28.73
N GLU A 253 -17.01 -13.30 29.12
CA GLU A 253 -17.26 -13.75 30.48
C GLU A 253 -16.12 -14.60 31.03
N ARG A 254 -15.70 -14.33 32.27
CA ARG A 254 -14.66 -15.13 32.95
C ARG A 254 -13.35 -15.19 32.16
N SER A 255 -13.02 -14.10 31.50
CA SER A 255 -11.87 -14.01 30.59
C SER A 255 -10.81 -13.02 31.10
N SER A 256 -9.64 -13.08 30.48
CA SER A 256 -8.56 -12.12 30.71
C SER A 256 -8.37 -11.23 29.49
N LEU A 257 -8.38 -9.91 29.71
CA LEU A 257 -7.97 -8.95 28.71
C LEU A 257 -6.56 -8.46 29.08
N SER A 258 -5.58 -8.83 28.25
CA SER A 258 -4.16 -8.53 28.48
C SER A 258 -3.73 -7.26 27.73
N LEU A 259 -3.36 -6.22 28.48
CA LEU A 259 -2.97 -4.91 27.98
C LEU A 259 -1.49 -4.93 27.59
N ARG A 260 -1.21 -5.01 26.30
CA ARG A 260 0.16 -5.07 25.76
C ARG A 260 0.88 -3.73 25.78
N ASN A 261 0.14 -2.63 25.68
CA ASN A 261 0.61 -1.26 25.86
C ASN A 261 -0.64 -0.34 25.89
N CYS A 262 -0.48 0.96 26.13
CA CYS A 262 -1.58 1.92 26.08
C CYS A 262 -1.42 2.84 24.85
N GLY A 263 -2.24 2.64 23.81
CA GLY A 263 -2.20 3.44 22.57
C GLY A 263 -3.56 3.99 22.11
N GLY A 264 -4.63 3.69 22.85
CA GLY A 264 -6.02 4.05 22.54
C GLY A 264 -6.98 3.58 23.65
N GLY A 265 -8.21 3.22 23.29
CA GLY A 265 -9.14 2.58 24.21
C GLY A 265 -9.03 1.05 24.17
N ILE A 266 -9.46 0.35 25.21
CA ILE A 266 -9.65 -1.11 25.12
C ILE A 266 -10.81 -1.43 24.18
N THR A 267 -11.93 -0.71 24.31
CA THR A 267 -13.09 -0.83 23.41
C THR A 267 -13.27 0.41 22.53
N ALA A 268 -13.50 0.20 21.23
CA ALA A 268 -13.96 1.22 20.29
C ALA A 268 -15.24 0.73 19.60
N TRP A 269 -16.33 0.64 20.36
CA TRP A 269 -17.57 0.08 19.83
C TRP A 269 -18.35 1.12 19.02
N LYS A 270 -18.99 0.64 17.98
CA LYS A 270 -19.75 1.45 17.04
C LYS A 270 -21.19 1.00 17.08
N GLY A 271 -22.04 1.79 17.71
CA GLY A 271 -23.46 1.45 17.69
C GLY A 271 -24.04 1.59 16.28
N THR A 272 -25.14 0.89 16.04
CA THR A 272 -25.84 0.92 14.75
C THR A 272 -27.31 1.30 14.95
N ASN A 273 -27.96 1.80 13.90
CA ASN A 273 -29.41 1.97 13.92
C ASN A 273 -30.08 0.64 13.54
N THR A 274 -30.90 0.13 14.44
CA THR A 274 -31.75 -1.05 14.23
C THR A 274 -33.21 -0.63 14.17
N THR A 275 -34.06 -1.42 13.50
CA THR A 275 -35.52 -1.24 13.51
C THR A 275 -36.18 -1.68 14.83
N PHE A 276 -35.41 -2.34 15.70
CA PHE A 276 -35.79 -2.80 17.05
C PHE A 276 -34.91 -2.13 18.11
N ALA A 277 -35.22 -2.36 19.40
CA ALA A 277 -34.43 -1.82 20.51
C ALA A 277 -32.98 -2.32 20.46
N ASN A 278 -32.03 -1.42 20.17
CA ASN A 278 -30.66 -1.80 19.94
C ASN A 278 -29.94 -2.24 21.24
N LYS A 279 -29.54 -3.52 21.31
CA LYS A 279 -28.67 -4.11 22.35
C LYS A 279 -27.27 -4.49 21.85
N TYR A 280 -26.87 -4.03 20.68
CA TYR A 280 -25.50 -4.19 20.20
C TYR A 280 -24.54 -3.39 21.06
N GLY A 281 -23.40 -3.99 21.34
CA GLY A 281 -22.48 -3.53 22.36
C GLY A 281 -21.48 -4.61 22.72
N VAL A 282 -20.47 -4.19 23.46
CA VAL A 282 -19.52 -5.08 24.11
C VAL A 282 -19.76 -5.12 25.60
N TYR A 283 -19.92 -6.33 26.13
CA TYR A 283 -20.26 -6.60 27.52
C TYR A 283 -19.17 -7.49 28.11
N ILE A 284 -18.35 -6.92 28.98
CA ILE A 284 -17.27 -7.64 29.67
C ILE A 284 -17.74 -7.90 31.09
N SER A 285 -17.89 -9.17 31.48
CA SER A 285 -18.45 -9.57 32.76
C SER A 285 -17.55 -10.58 33.47
N ASN A 286 -17.45 -10.49 34.80
CA ASN A 286 -16.72 -11.46 35.63
C ASN A 286 -15.27 -11.71 35.15
N SER A 287 -14.61 -10.69 34.60
CA SER A 287 -13.34 -10.80 33.88
C SER A 287 -12.23 -9.98 34.56
N GLN A 288 -11.03 -9.97 33.99
CA GLN A 288 -9.93 -9.16 34.50
C GLN A 288 -9.19 -8.40 33.39
N LEU A 289 -8.83 -7.15 33.68
CA LEU A 289 -7.92 -6.34 32.88
C LEU A 289 -6.54 -6.38 33.53
N LEU A 290 -5.55 -6.94 32.84
CA LEU A 290 -4.20 -7.13 33.37
C LEU A 290 -3.17 -6.55 32.40
N ALA A 291 -2.16 -5.87 32.89
CA ALA A 291 -1.00 -5.54 32.08
C ALA A 291 -0.27 -6.81 31.62
N ALA A 292 0.22 -6.78 30.37
CA ALA A 292 1.01 -7.87 29.82
C ALA A 292 2.38 -7.97 30.50
N ASN A 293 2.98 -9.16 30.43
CA ASN A 293 4.32 -9.42 30.96
C ASN A 293 5.33 -8.37 30.48
N SER A 294 6.23 -7.91 31.37
CA SER A 294 7.26 -6.92 31.07
C SER A 294 8.18 -7.28 29.89
N SER A 295 8.28 -8.57 29.56
CA SER A 295 9.01 -9.07 28.39
C SER A 295 8.35 -8.70 27.05
N ILE A 296 7.02 -8.54 27.06
CA ILE A 296 6.19 -8.14 25.91
C ILE A 296 5.93 -6.62 25.95
N ALA A 297 5.85 -6.04 27.15
CA ALA A 297 5.62 -4.62 27.39
C ALA A 297 6.66 -4.04 28.36
N PRO A 298 7.83 -3.57 27.88
CA PRO A 298 9.00 -3.26 28.72
C PRO A 298 8.71 -2.33 29.91
N VAL A 299 7.82 -1.35 29.75
CA VAL A 299 7.23 -0.55 30.83
C VAL A 299 5.91 0.02 30.31
N ILE A 300 4.76 -0.41 30.83
CA ILE A 300 3.48 0.30 30.61
C ILE A 300 3.55 1.55 31.50
N THR A 301 4.08 2.65 30.96
CA THR A 301 4.24 3.94 31.68
C THR A 301 2.95 4.75 31.71
N ASP A 302 2.11 4.59 30.70
CA ASP A 302 0.83 5.30 30.54
C ASP A 302 -0.35 4.48 31.07
N LYS A 303 -1.47 5.14 31.40
CA LYS A 303 -2.69 4.48 31.86
C LYS A 303 -3.66 4.21 30.70
N CYS A 304 -4.12 2.98 30.57
CA CYS A 304 -4.97 2.51 29.48
C CYS A 304 -6.44 2.89 29.71
N SER A 305 -7.09 3.52 28.73
CA SER A 305 -8.52 3.85 28.77
C SER A 305 -9.38 2.60 28.59
N LEU A 306 -10.52 2.52 29.29
CA LEU A 306 -11.52 1.46 29.10
C LEU A 306 -12.11 1.42 27.69
N GLY A 307 -12.06 2.55 26.97
CA GLY A 307 -12.58 2.67 25.63
C GLY A 307 -12.82 4.11 25.19
N ARG A 308 -13.23 4.28 23.93
CA ARG A 308 -13.57 5.59 23.35
C ARG A 308 -14.64 5.47 22.27
N PRO A 309 -15.61 6.40 22.19
CA PRO A 309 -16.78 6.29 21.32
C PRO A 309 -16.42 6.43 19.84
N TRP A 310 -16.45 5.33 19.11
CA TRP A 310 -16.28 5.38 17.66
C TRP A 310 -17.44 6.16 16.99
N ASN A 311 -18.64 6.09 17.58
CA ASN A 311 -19.75 7.00 17.25
C ASN A 311 -20.66 7.27 18.48
N ALA A 312 -21.63 8.15 18.29
CA ALA A 312 -22.62 8.55 19.31
C ALA A 312 -23.59 7.43 19.75
N LEU A 313 -23.48 6.23 19.19
CA LEU A 313 -24.26 5.05 19.56
C LEU A 313 -23.41 3.99 20.28
N GLN A 314 -22.12 4.26 20.56
CA GLN A 314 -21.25 3.32 21.27
C GLN A 314 -21.91 2.77 22.52
N ARG A 315 -21.76 1.44 22.72
CA ARG A 315 -22.12 0.76 23.95
C ARG A 315 -21.03 -0.19 24.39
N SER A 316 -20.49 0.03 25.58
CA SER A 316 -19.49 -0.81 26.22
C SER A 316 -19.73 -0.82 27.74
N LEU A 317 -19.79 -2.01 28.32
CA LEU A 317 -20.06 -2.22 29.74
C LEU A 317 -19.02 -3.15 30.35
N TYR A 318 -18.37 -2.72 31.43
CA TYR A 318 -17.54 -3.57 32.28
C TYR A 318 -18.29 -3.89 33.57
N MET A 319 -18.51 -5.17 33.85
CA MET A 319 -19.32 -5.64 34.97
C MET A 319 -18.53 -6.65 35.80
N ASN A 320 -18.54 -6.52 37.12
CA ASN A 320 -17.87 -7.48 38.03
C ASN A 320 -16.41 -7.76 37.60
N THR A 321 -15.71 -6.75 37.11
CA THR A 321 -14.40 -6.92 36.42
C THR A 321 -13.29 -6.31 37.26
N TYR A 322 -12.17 -7.03 37.38
CA TYR A 322 -10.96 -6.55 38.06
C TYR A 322 -10.13 -5.62 37.17
N PHE A 323 -9.73 -4.46 37.67
CA PHE A 323 -8.88 -3.48 36.99
C PHE A 323 -7.50 -3.42 37.62
N ASP A 324 -6.47 -3.88 36.90
CA ASP A 324 -5.07 -3.66 37.26
C ASP A 324 -4.74 -2.15 37.31
N SER A 325 -3.65 -1.82 38.01
CA SER A 325 -3.16 -0.47 38.18
C SER A 325 -2.85 0.24 36.86
N SER A 326 -2.65 -0.49 35.76
CA SER A 326 -2.47 0.06 34.41
C SER A 326 -3.73 0.71 33.82
N VAL A 327 -4.92 0.51 34.38
CA VAL A 327 -6.16 1.14 33.91
C VAL A 327 -6.22 2.63 34.31
N LEU A 328 -6.75 3.46 33.41
CA LEU A 328 -6.98 4.88 33.63
C LEU A 328 -8.04 5.08 34.71
N PRO A 329 -7.76 5.83 35.80
CA PRO A 329 -8.74 6.07 36.87
C PRO A 329 -10.02 6.75 36.40
N ALA A 330 -9.97 7.57 35.34
CA ALA A 330 -11.15 8.19 34.75
C ALA A 330 -12.03 7.22 33.92
N GLY A 331 -11.52 6.00 33.66
CA GLY A 331 -12.19 4.98 32.86
C GLY A 331 -12.07 5.24 31.36
N TYR A 332 -13.16 5.68 30.75
CA TYR A 332 -13.28 5.96 29.32
C TYR A 332 -12.72 7.33 28.94
N THR A 333 -12.41 7.49 27.65
CA THR A 333 -11.93 8.74 27.06
C THR A 333 -12.77 9.13 25.85
N GLU A 334 -12.71 10.42 25.48
CA GLU A 334 -13.38 10.93 24.28
C GLU A 334 -12.64 10.55 22.99
N TRP A 335 -13.33 10.62 21.85
CA TRP A 335 -12.69 10.47 20.56
C TRP A 335 -12.02 11.78 20.13
N ALA A 336 -10.70 11.85 20.30
CA ALA A 336 -9.91 13.05 20.03
C ALA A 336 -10.12 13.60 18.60
N GLY A 337 -10.26 14.92 18.49
CA GLY A 337 -10.38 15.60 17.20
C GLY A 337 -11.76 15.53 16.54
N GLN A 338 -12.80 15.03 17.23
CA GLN A 338 -14.17 14.97 16.70
C GLN A 338 -15.12 15.92 17.45
N PRO A 339 -16.20 16.40 16.80
CA PRO A 339 -17.22 17.21 17.47
C PRO A 339 -17.79 16.49 18.70
N ASN A 340 -17.74 17.14 19.86
CA ASN A 340 -18.14 16.59 21.17
C ASN A 340 -17.48 15.22 21.49
N GLY A 341 -16.31 14.93 20.89
CA GLY A 341 -15.61 13.68 21.11
C GLY A 341 -16.40 12.43 20.73
N ASN A 342 -17.35 12.53 19.79
CA ASN A 342 -18.33 11.49 19.42
C ASN A 342 -19.30 11.07 20.53
N ILE A 343 -19.42 11.84 21.61
CA ILE A 343 -20.35 11.55 22.70
C ILE A 343 -21.73 12.11 22.35
N GLY A 344 -22.76 11.26 22.44
CA GLY A 344 -24.16 11.65 22.25
C GLY A 344 -25.08 11.04 23.30
N VAL A 345 -26.38 11.36 23.19
CA VAL A 345 -27.41 10.94 24.16
C VAL A 345 -27.54 9.42 24.31
N ASN A 346 -27.20 8.67 23.26
CA ASN A 346 -27.30 7.21 23.21
C ASN A 346 -25.98 6.50 23.56
N THR A 347 -24.89 7.25 23.75
CA THR A 347 -23.59 6.70 24.15
C THR A 347 -23.69 6.09 25.54
N SER A 348 -23.30 4.82 25.66
CA SER A 348 -23.39 4.01 26.87
C SER A 348 -22.03 3.40 27.19
N MET A 349 -21.15 4.21 27.79
CA MET A 349 -19.85 3.80 28.30
C MET A 349 -19.96 3.66 29.81
N ALA A 350 -20.11 2.43 30.30
CA ALA A 350 -20.44 2.23 31.70
C ALA A 350 -19.61 1.16 32.39
N VAL A 351 -19.56 1.26 33.71
CA VAL A 351 -19.00 0.27 34.61
C VAL A 351 -20.02 -0.08 35.70
N TYR A 352 -19.98 -1.32 36.16
CA TYR A 352 -20.83 -1.81 37.25
C TYR A 352 -20.06 -2.81 38.12
N ASN A 353 -19.99 -2.55 39.42
CA ASN A 353 -19.34 -3.44 40.38
C ASN A 353 -17.90 -3.84 39.97
N VAL A 354 -17.15 -2.91 39.38
CA VAL A 354 -15.72 -3.08 39.07
C VAL A 354 -14.87 -2.79 40.30
N TYR A 355 -13.66 -3.35 40.35
CA TYR A 355 -12.78 -3.27 41.52
C TYR A 355 -11.32 -3.46 41.13
N GLY A 356 -10.38 -3.07 41.99
CA GLY A 356 -8.94 -3.23 41.75
C GLY A 356 -8.18 -1.89 41.81
N PRO A 357 -6.84 -1.92 41.75
CA PRO A 357 -6.00 -0.74 41.89
C PRO A 357 -6.14 0.30 40.76
N GLY A 358 -6.68 -0.07 39.60
CA GLY A 358 -6.98 0.87 38.51
C GLY A 358 -8.36 1.53 38.60
N TYR A 359 -9.21 1.12 39.54
CA TYR A 359 -10.57 1.63 39.69
C TYR A 359 -10.65 2.81 40.68
N ASP A 360 -11.26 3.91 40.24
CA ASP A 360 -11.57 5.08 41.07
C ASP A 360 -12.95 5.65 40.69
N ALA A 361 -13.97 5.29 41.47
CA ALA A 361 -15.35 5.72 41.24
C ALA A 361 -15.51 7.25 41.19
N ALA A 362 -14.71 7.99 41.96
CA ALA A 362 -14.80 9.44 42.02
C ALA A 362 -14.20 10.06 40.75
N ALA A 363 -13.07 9.55 40.29
CA ALA A 363 -12.45 9.97 39.03
C ALA A 363 -13.31 9.61 37.80
N GLU A 364 -13.90 8.41 37.78
CA GLU A 364 -14.83 8.00 36.72
C GLU A 364 -16.06 8.90 36.65
N ALA A 365 -16.71 9.18 37.78
CA ALA A 365 -17.86 10.09 37.83
C ALA A 365 -17.48 11.52 37.44
N ALA A 366 -16.29 12.00 37.86
CA ALA A 366 -15.79 13.34 37.54
C ALA A 366 -15.43 13.51 36.05
N SER A 367 -15.18 12.41 35.33
CA SER A 367 -14.84 12.46 33.90
C SER A 367 -15.96 13.00 33.01
N ASN A 368 -17.23 12.91 33.45
CA ASN A 368 -18.43 13.12 32.63
C ASN A 368 -18.52 12.24 31.36
N ILE A 369 -17.70 11.20 31.26
CA ILE A 369 -17.63 10.27 30.13
C ILE A 369 -18.03 8.87 30.61
N THR A 370 -17.44 8.41 31.71
CA THR A 370 -17.72 7.10 32.31
C THR A 370 -19.00 7.16 33.15
N LYS A 371 -19.97 6.29 32.84
CA LYS A 371 -21.19 6.12 33.62
C LYS A 371 -20.99 5.01 34.67
N VAL A 372 -21.10 5.36 35.95
CA VAL A 372 -21.06 4.38 37.03
C VAL A 372 -22.48 3.89 37.29
N PHE A 373 -22.82 2.69 36.82
CA PHE A 373 -24.17 2.15 36.91
C PHE A 373 -24.48 1.63 38.31
N GLY A 374 -25.72 1.84 38.74
CA GLY A 374 -26.36 1.09 39.82
C GLY A 374 -26.86 -0.29 39.36
N ALA A 375 -27.33 -1.10 40.30
CA ALA A 375 -27.82 -2.45 40.01
C ALA A 375 -29.00 -2.47 39.01
N GLU A 376 -29.94 -1.53 39.13
CA GLU A 376 -31.10 -1.42 38.23
C GLU A 376 -30.70 -1.04 36.80
N GLU A 377 -29.67 -0.19 36.64
CA GLU A 377 -29.18 0.25 35.33
C GLU A 377 -28.38 -0.84 34.62
N ALA A 378 -27.69 -1.69 35.39
CA ALA A 378 -26.92 -2.81 34.86
C ALA A 378 -27.80 -4.01 34.48
N GLU A 379 -28.92 -4.24 35.19
CA GLU A 379 -29.79 -5.42 35.05
C GLU A 379 -30.13 -5.80 33.58
N PRO A 380 -30.45 -4.87 32.67
CA PRO A 380 -30.81 -5.20 31.28
C PRO A 380 -29.66 -5.75 30.41
N TYR A 381 -28.46 -5.93 30.97
CA TYR A 381 -27.25 -6.29 30.24
C TYR A 381 -26.43 -7.40 30.91
N ARG A 382 -26.83 -7.89 32.09
CA ARG A 382 -25.95 -8.68 32.97
C ARG A 382 -25.60 -10.07 32.44
N ARG A 383 -26.45 -10.66 31.59
CA ARG A 383 -26.28 -12.03 31.13
C ARG A 383 -26.38 -12.11 29.60
N PRO A 384 -25.82 -13.17 28.99
CA PRO A 384 -25.97 -13.44 27.55
C PRO A 384 -27.43 -13.39 27.06
N VAL A 385 -28.34 -13.98 27.85
CA VAL A 385 -29.79 -14.00 27.59
C VAL A 385 -30.41 -12.60 27.49
N ASP A 386 -29.77 -11.57 28.08
CA ASP A 386 -30.28 -10.20 28.15
C ASP A 386 -29.86 -9.34 26.94
N VAL A 387 -28.89 -9.77 26.12
CA VAL A 387 -28.31 -8.95 25.04
C VAL A 387 -28.23 -9.62 23.67
N PHE A 388 -28.19 -10.96 23.59
CA PHE A 388 -28.12 -11.64 22.30
C PHE A 388 -29.48 -11.74 21.62
N MET A 389 -29.58 -11.13 20.43
CA MET A 389 -30.79 -11.07 19.64
C MET A 389 -30.59 -11.77 18.30
N ALA A 390 -31.67 -12.30 17.74
CA ALA A 390 -31.70 -12.81 16.38
C ALA A 390 -31.71 -11.64 15.38
N PRO A 391 -31.45 -11.89 14.08
CA PRO A 391 -31.40 -10.84 13.04
C PRO A 391 -32.68 -9.98 12.93
N ASN A 392 -33.84 -10.54 13.28
CA ASN A 392 -35.13 -9.86 13.30
C ASN A 392 -35.42 -9.12 14.62
N GLY A 393 -34.49 -9.12 15.58
CA GLY A 393 -34.63 -8.51 16.90
C GLY A 393 -35.29 -9.39 17.97
N THR A 394 -35.61 -10.67 17.68
CA THR A 394 -36.17 -11.57 18.71
C THR A 394 -35.12 -12.04 19.71
N GLN A 395 -35.50 -12.16 20.98
CA GLN A 395 -34.63 -12.52 22.10
C GLN A 395 -35.31 -13.60 22.96
N PRO A 396 -34.57 -14.56 23.56
CA PRO A 396 -33.11 -14.69 23.52
C PRO A 396 -32.59 -15.52 22.34
N ASN A 397 -31.51 -15.05 21.71
CA ASN A 397 -30.75 -15.81 20.71
C ASN A 397 -29.50 -16.41 21.33
N ILE A 398 -29.66 -17.46 22.15
CA ILE A 398 -28.55 -18.07 22.93
C ILE A 398 -28.36 -19.57 22.69
N HIS A 399 -29.14 -20.19 21.81
CA HIS A 399 -29.09 -21.66 21.60
C HIS A 399 -27.74 -22.16 21.06
N TRP A 400 -26.98 -21.28 20.40
CA TRP A 400 -25.63 -21.54 19.89
C TRP A 400 -24.54 -21.42 20.96
N ILE A 401 -24.89 -20.99 22.18
CA ILE A 401 -23.95 -20.92 23.31
C ILE A 401 -23.87 -22.29 23.98
N ASP A 402 -22.65 -22.76 24.24
CA ASP A 402 -22.37 -23.93 25.06
C ASP A 402 -22.86 -23.76 26.50
N ALA A 403 -23.92 -24.48 26.83
CA ALA A 403 -24.53 -24.47 28.16
C ALA A 403 -23.57 -24.96 29.27
N SER A 404 -22.55 -25.77 28.96
CA SER A 404 -21.58 -26.25 29.94
C SER A 404 -20.62 -25.17 30.43
N ALA A 405 -20.42 -24.12 29.63
CA ALA A 405 -19.61 -22.96 30.00
C ALA A 405 -20.37 -22.01 30.93
N THR A 406 -21.69 -21.93 30.76
CA THR A 406 -22.52 -21.03 31.56
C THR A 406 -22.79 -21.63 32.94
N THR A 407 -22.60 -20.86 34.01
CA THR A 407 -23.18 -21.21 35.31
C THR A 407 -24.71 -21.25 35.13
N GLY A 408 -25.41 -22.24 35.70
CA GLY A 408 -26.84 -22.53 35.45
C GLY A 408 -27.86 -21.38 35.65
N GLU A 409 -27.41 -20.17 35.95
CA GLU A 409 -28.19 -18.92 35.95
C GLU A 409 -28.55 -18.40 34.55
N VAL A 410 -27.86 -18.82 33.48
CA VAL A 410 -28.13 -18.37 32.08
C VAL A 410 -29.46 -18.92 31.52
N PHE A 411 -29.96 -20.05 32.04
CA PHE A 411 -31.20 -20.70 31.58
C PHE A 411 -32.37 -20.57 32.56
N ALA A 412 -32.20 -19.87 33.69
CA ALA A 412 -33.23 -19.74 34.72
C ALA A 412 -34.26 -18.66 34.36
N CYS A 413 -35.03 -18.88 33.30
CA CYS A 413 -36.36 -18.31 33.16
C CYS A 413 -37.29 -19.31 32.45
N GLY A 414 -37.59 -20.40 33.15
CA GLY A 414 -38.80 -21.18 32.94
C GLY A 414 -39.86 -20.75 33.96
N GLU A 415 -41.11 -20.64 33.53
CA GLU A 415 -42.30 -20.18 34.25
C GLU A 415 -42.45 -20.74 35.69
N SER A 416 -41.88 -20.11 36.73
CA SER A 416 -42.37 -20.31 38.11
C SER A 416 -41.96 -19.30 39.19
N CYS A 417 -41.13 -18.28 38.92
CA CYS A 417 -40.59 -17.43 39.99
C CYS A 417 -41.19 -16.02 40.04
N TYR A 418 -42.50 -15.93 40.31
CA TYR A 418 -43.19 -14.69 40.67
C TYR A 418 -43.78 -14.85 42.08
N ARG A 419 -42.94 -14.74 43.14
CA ARG A 419 -43.33 -14.40 44.52
C ARG A 419 -42.14 -14.53 45.47
N ARG A 420 -41.44 -13.42 45.71
CA ARG A 420 -40.94 -12.94 47.01
C ARG A 420 -39.80 -11.98 46.75
N LEU A 421 -40.05 -10.70 47.03
CA LEU A 421 -39.16 -9.81 47.81
C LEU A 421 -39.83 -8.43 47.83
N GLN A 422 -40.76 -8.26 48.76
CA GLN A 422 -41.09 -6.96 49.33
C GLN A 422 -40.41 -6.87 50.70
N HIS A 423 -40.05 -5.63 51.08
CA HIS A 423 -39.37 -5.19 52.30
C HIS A 423 -37.83 -5.35 52.24
N THR A 424 -37.02 -4.27 52.30
CA THR A 424 -36.98 -3.29 53.40
C THR A 424 -36.18 -2.03 52.98
N ARG A 425 -36.63 -0.83 53.39
CA ARG A 425 -36.01 0.51 53.26
C ARG A 425 -34.82 0.71 54.23
N ILE A 426 -33.97 1.72 53.96
CA ILE A 426 -33.43 2.80 54.87
C ILE A 426 -32.24 3.49 54.13
N LEU A 427 -32.31 4.74 53.66
CA LEU A 427 -32.15 6.10 54.26
C LEU A 427 -30.71 6.54 54.65
N MET A 428 -30.31 7.70 54.08
CA MET A 428 -29.00 8.38 54.05
C MET A 428 -28.55 9.06 55.37
N MET A 429 -27.24 9.36 55.50
CA MET A 429 -26.64 10.73 55.70
C MET A 429 -25.11 10.69 56.01
N PRO A 430 -24.34 11.81 55.85
CA PRO A 430 -22.93 11.83 55.42
C PRO A 430 -21.92 12.54 56.37
N GLY A 431 -20.62 12.54 56.02
CA GLY A 431 -19.75 13.74 56.16
C GLY A 431 -18.36 13.63 56.86
N ASN A 432 -17.39 14.29 56.22
CA ASN A 432 -16.27 15.12 56.72
C ASN A 432 -14.84 14.58 57.00
N ASN A 433 -13.90 15.14 56.20
CA ASN A 433 -12.67 15.90 56.51
C ASN A 433 -11.68 15.40 57.57
N SER A 434 -10.38 15.34 57.23
CA SER A 434 -9.42 16.45 57.45
C SER A 434 -7.93 16.01 57.46
N GLU A 435 -7.09 16.83 56.82
CA GLU A 435 -5.74 17.29 57.24
C GLU A 435 -4.41 16.51 56.95
N VAL A 436 -3.55 17.22 56.19
CA VAL A 436 -2.16 17.65 56.49
C VAL A 436 -1.01 16.63 56.41
N ALA A 437 -0.06 16.84 55.48
CA ALA A 437 1.27 17.39 55.78
C ALA A 437 2.25 17.27 54.60
N SER A 438 2.90 18.40 54.31
CA SER A 438 4.05 18.63 53.45
C SER A 438 5.35 17.94 53.94
N GLY A 439 6.22 17.54 53.00
CA GLY A 439 7.62 17.21 53.28
C GLY A 439 8.46 17.13 52.00
N ASN A 440 9.23 18.18 51.73
CA ASN A 440 10.23 18.27 50.65
C ASN A 440 11.29 17.15 50.75
N ILE A 441 11.69 16.58 49.60
CA ILE A 441 12.97 15.88 49.43
C ILE A 441 13.67 16.40 48.16
N ILE A 442 14.98 16.53 48.31
CA ILE A 442 15.99 17.25 47.55
C ILE A 442 16.31 16.55 46.21
N PHE A 443 16.58 17.37 45.19
CA PHE A 443 17.06 16.97 43.87
C PHE A 443 18.48 16.39 43.93
N LEU A 444 18.70 15.25 43.27
CA LEU A 444 20.00 14.81 42.80
C LEU A 444 19.90 14.62 41.29
N GLU A 445 20.56 15.52 40.55
CA GLU A 445 20.87 15.32 39.14
C GLU A 445 22.06 14.36 39.03
N GLU A 446 21.97 13.40 38.11
CA GLU A 446 23.14 12.82 37.42
C GLU A 446 22.70 12.28 36.04
N ASP A 447 22.94 13.14 35.05
CA ASP A 447 23.47 12.92 33.70
C ASP A 447 22.97 11.78 32.79
N ASP A 448 22.26 12.23 31.75
CA ASP A 448 22.08 11.59 30.45
C ASP A 448 23.41 11.51 29.67
N ASP A 449 23.78 10.32 29.19
CA ASP A 449 24.52 10.21 27.93
C ASP A 449 24.24 8.89 27.23
N TYR A 450 23.46 8.94 26.14
CA TYR A 450 23.66 8.16 24.90
C TYR A 450 22.81 8.80 23.80
N GLY A 451 23.44 9.73 23.08
CA GLY A 451 22.82 10.57 22.06
C GLY A 451 22.40 9.84 20.77
N VAL A 452 21.18 10.15 20.33
CA VAL A 452 20.78 10.11 18.91
C VAL A 452 20.66 11.57 18.46
N GLU A 453 21.47 11.98 17.49
CA GLU A 453 21.45 13.35 16.98
C GLU A 453 20.14 13.66 16.25
N LEU A 454 19.32 14.53 16.84
CA LEU A 454 18.09 15.07 16.26
C LEU A 454 18.39 15.89 14.99
N SER A 455 17.54 15.74 13.99
CA SER A 455 17.59 16.48 12.74
C SER A 455 17.48 18.00 12.96
N ARG A 456 17.95 18.78 11.98
CA ARG A 456 17.88 20.26 12.02
C ARG A 456 16.43 20.75 12.16
N LEU A 457 15.48 20.02 11.55
CA LEU A 457 14.04 20.31 11.60
C LEU A 457 13.45 20.00 12.98
N GLU A 458 13.84 18.89 13.62
CA GLU A 458 13.41 18.54 14.97
C GLU A 458 13.95 19.51 16.03
N ARG A 459 15.18 20.01 15.86
CA ARG A 459 15.73 21.08 16.70
C ARG A 459 14.97 22.39 16.54
N LEU A 460 14.55 22.72 15.31
CA LEU A 460 13.74 23.92 15.02
C LEU A 460 12.32 23.80 15.60
N LEU A 461 11.67 22.65 15.41
CA LEU A 461 10.34 22.35 15.92
C LEU A 461 10.30 22.26 17.45
N ARG A 462 11.34 21.71 18.08
CA ARG A 462 11.48 21.70 19.54
C ARG A 462 11.69 23.11 20.08
N ARG A 463 12.49 23.97 19.42
CA ARG A 463 12.65 25.39 19.77
C ARG A 463 11.35 26.18 19.62
N LEU A 464 10.58 25.95 18.54
CA LEU A 464 9.27 26.57 18.36
C LEU A 464 8.26 26.11 19.44
N LYS A 465 8.28 24.83 19.81
CA LYS A 465 7.42 24.28 20.87
C LYS A 465 7.81 24.75 22.27
N THR A 466 9.09 24.96 22.57
CA THR A 466 9.52 25.49 23.88
C THR A 466 9.23 26.99 24.02
N THR A 467 9.36 27.77 22.95
CA THR A 467 9.05 29.21 22.96
C THR A 467 7.53 29.46 23.11
N SER A 468 6.69 28.54 22.63
CA SER A 468 5.24 28.57 22.85
C SER A 468 4.82 28.24 24.29
N ARG A 469 5.68 27.60 25.10
CA ARG A 469 5.39 27.22 26.49
C ARG A 469 5.92 28.22 27.52
N SER A 470 6.87 29.08 27.17
CA SER A 470 7.51 30.00 28.11
C SER A 470 6.86 31.39 28.18
N GLY A 471 5.83 31.69 27.39
CA GLY A 471 5.11 32.97 27.44
C GLY A 471 5.98 34.20 27.13
N GLN A 472 7.22 34.04 26.67
CA GLN A 472 8.07 35.15 26.25
C GLN A 472 7.81 35.47 24.78
N THR A 473 6.79 36.31 24.54
CA THR A 473 6.64 37.02 23.28
C THR A 473 7.66 38.15 23.23
N ASN A 474 8.86 37.90 22.71
CA ASN A 474 9.71 38.93 22.11
C ASN A 474 10.83 38.26 21.30
N SER A 475 10.94 38.65 20.02
CA SER A 475 11.86 38.17 18.97
C SER A 475 11.36 37.10 17.98
N VAL A 476 10.09 37.13 17.60
CA VAL A 476 9.70 36.64 16.25
C VAL A 476 9.98 37.77 15.24
N PRO A 477 10.72 37.53 14.14
CA PRO A 477 10.88 38.52 13.07
C PRO A 477 9.51 38.99 12.57
N ALA A 478 9.36 40.29 12.31
CA ALA A 478 8.08 40.98 12.11
C ALA A 478 7.29 40.62 10.83
N HIS A 479 7.46 39.42 10.26
CA HIS A 479 6.94 39.06 8.94
C HIS A 479 6.08 37.79 8.89
N THR A 480 5.82 37.15 10.03
CA THR A 480 4.84 36.05 10.09
C THR A 480 3.48 36.61 10.53
N GLN A 481 2.68 37.06 9.57
CA GLN A 481 1.29 37.43 9.84
C GLN A 481 0.51 36.14 10.18
N ARG A 482 -0.11 36.11 11.37
CA ARG A 482 -1.04 35.03 11.74
C ARG A 482 -2.34 35.22 10.95
N ILE A 483 -2.82 34.14 10.33
CA ILE A 483 -4.10 34.13 9.61
C ILE A 483 -5.23 34.19 10.64
N ASP A 484 -6.08 35.21 10.53
CA ASP A 484 -7.30 35.36 11.33
C ASP A 484 -8.42 34.55 10.66
N LEU A 485 -8.85 33.48 11.33
CA LEU A 485 -9.84 32.52 10.84
C LEU A 485 -11.27 33.06 10.83
N THR A 486 -11.48 34.32 11.19
CA THR A 486 -12.80 34.99 11.14
C THR A 486 -13.05 35.75 9.84
N GLN A 487 -12.06 35.84 8.95
CA GLN A 487 -12.16 36.50 7.65
C GLN A 487 -12.69 35.55 6.55
N ASP A 488 -13.22 36.12 5.46
CA ASP A 488 -13.84 35.35 4.39
C ASP A 488 -12.84 34.53 3.56
N ASP A 489 -13.35 33.44 2.96
CA ASP A 489 -12.58 32.45 2.20
C ASP A 489 -11.76 33.04 1.04
N GLU A 490 -12.17 34.18 0.45
CA GLU A 490 -11.47 34.81 -0.68
C GLU A 490 -10.24 35.59 -0.19
N THR A 491 -10.37 36.26 0.97
CA THR A 491 -9.27 36.97 1.66
C THR A 491 -8.23 35.99 2.23
N GLN A 492 -8.67 34.84 2.74
CA GLN A 492 -7.77 33.78 3.23
C GLN A 492 -6.99 33.11 2.09
N ARG A 493 -7.58 32.96 0.90
CA ARG A 493 -6.91 32.43 -0.30
C ARG A 493 -5.83 33.37 -0.83
N SER A 494 -6.09 34.67 -0.87
CA SER A 494 -5.08 35.68 -1.26
C SER A 494 -3.83 35.66 -0.37
N ILE A 495 -3.96 35.34 0.92
CA ILE A 495 -2.83 35.23 1.86
C ILE A 495 -2.04 33.93 1.62
N ILE A 496 -2.71 32.88 1.14
CA ILE A 496 -2.10 31.58 0.80
C ILE A 496 -1.33 31.67 -0.52
N ASP A 497 -1.88 32.36 -1.51
CA ASP A 497 -1.23 32.56 -2.81
C ASP A 497 0.05 33.42 -2.70
N ASP A 498 0.04 34.44 -1.84
CA ASP A 498 1.22 35.27 -1.51
C ASP A 498 2.31 34.45 -0.76
N TYR A 499 1.91 33.35 -0.12
CA TYR A 499 2.82 32.40 0.54
C TYR A 499 3.43 31.40 -0.44
N GLU A 500 2.66 30.95 -1.44
CA GLU A 500 3.14 30.08 -2.52
C GLU A 500 4.15 30.78 -3.45
N GLU A 501 3.90 32.05 -3.84
CA GLU A 501 4.86 32.83 -4.63
C GLU A 501 6.19 33.06 -3.87
N ARG A 502 6.13 33.27 -2.55
CA ARG A 502 7.34 33.44 -1.72
C ARG A 502 8.17 32.18 -1.59
N ILE A 503 7.55 31.00 -1.44
CA ILE A 503 8.27 29.73 -1.40
C ILE A 503 8.90 29.42 -2.76
N LEU A 504 8.22 29.75 -3.86
CA LEU A 504 8.78 29.64 -5.21
C LEU A 504 9.99 30.58 -5.39
N HIS A 505 9.91 31.82 -4.91
CA HIS A 505 11.01 32.78 -4.97
C HIS A 505 12.18 32.42 -4.03
N GLU A 506 11.95 31.79 -2.87
CA GLU A 506 13.01 31.29 -1.98
C GLU A 506 13.74 30.07 -2.54
N LEU A 507 13.06 29.26 -3.36
CA LEU A 507 13.67 28.13 -4.07
C LEU A 507 14.50 28.58 -5.29
N GLU A 508 14.15 29.72 -5.89
CA GLU A 508 14.94 30.35 -6.96
C GLU A 508 16.11 31.19 -6.42
N ALA A 509 15.97 31.81 -5.24
CA ALA A 509 17.02 32.64 -4.63
C ALA A 509 18.11 31.84 -3.88
N ALA A 510 17.99 30.52 -3.78
CA ALA A 510 18.97 29.67 -3.08
C ALA A 510 20.27 29.42 -3.87
N ASP A 511 20.36 29.89 -5.12
CA ASP A 511 21.55 29.78 -5.97
C ASP A 511 22.59 30.89 -5.74
N ASP A 512 22.24 32.01 -5.08
CA ASP A 512 23.19 33.11 -4.86
C ASP A 512 23.32 33.50 -3.37
N GLU A 513 24.55 33.32 -2.88
CA GLU A 513 25.15 33.85 -1.65
C GLU A 513 24.64 33.33 -0.29
N ARG A 514 25.51 32.56 0.42
CA ARG A 514 25.63 32.69 1.89
C ARG A 514 27.08 32.66 2.38
N PRO A 515 27.43 33.50 3.39
CA PRO A 515 28.77 33.61 3.95
C PRO A 515 29.05 32.57 5.06
N GLY A 516 30.33 32.26 5.24
CA GLY A 516 30.80 31.18 6.11
C GLY A 516 31.01 31.55 7.58
N VAL A 517 30.90 30.55 8.46
CA VAL A 517 31.49 30.54 9.81
C VAL A 517 31.83 29.09 10.24
N GLY A 518 33.11 28.86 10.55
CA GLY A 518 33.60 28.19 11.78
C GLY A 518 33.53 26.67 11.95
N ALA A 519 34.70 26.01 11.90
CA ALA A 519 35.02 24.61 12.23
C ALA A 519 34.75 24.24 13.72
N PHE A 520 34.54 22.99 14.16
CA PHE A 520 35.42 21.81 14.09
C PHE A 520 34.64 20.52 14.48
N SER A 521 34.81 19.41 13.74
CA SER A 521 35.20 18.07 14.27
C SER A 521 35.17 16.99 13.16
N ALA A 522 36.34 16.37 12.94
CA ALA A 522 36.66 15.13 12.21
C ALA A 522 36.09 14.89 10.77
N LYS A 523 36.73 15.53 9.77
CA LYS A 523 36.66 15.16 8.35
C LYS A 523 37.58 13.95 8.04
N VAL A 524 37.00 12.81 7.66
CA VAL A 524 37.49 12.09 6.46
C VAL A 524 36.44 12.34 5.40
N ALA A 525 36.65 13.41 4.62
CA ALA A 525 35.83 13.69 3.46
C ALA A 525 36.08 12.59 2.43
N LEU A 526 35.04 11.85 2.06
CA LEU A 526 35.04 10.98 0.87
C LEU A 526 35.31 11.88 -0.34
N SER A 527 36.56 11.92 -0.81
CA SER A 527 36.99 12.73 -1.93
C SER A 527 36.34 12.23 -3.22
N HIS A 528 35.29 12.90 -3.66
CA HIS A 528 34.79 12.84 -5.04
C HIS A 528 35.51 13.93 -5.86
N GLY A 529 36.85 13.84 -5.97
CA GLY A 529 37.70 14.82 -6.67
C GLY A 529 38.83 14.12 -7.46
N PRO A 530 39.44 14.80 -8.46
CA PRO A 530 40.20 14.18 -9.55
C PRO A 530 41.55 13.59 -9.10
N PRO A 531 42.16 12.65 -9.86
CA PRO A 531 43.42 12.02 -9.50
C PRO A 531 44.59 12.94 -9.87
N LEU A 532 45.33 13.45 -8.88
CA LEU A 532 46.54 14.25 -9.11
C LEU A 532 47.67 13.90 -8.13
N GLU A 533 47.88 12.62 -7.87
CA GLU A 533 49.15 12.12 -7.35
C GLU A 533 49.62 10.94 -8.21
N ALA A 534 50.94 10.72 -8.29
CA ALA A 534 51.51 9.59 -9.02
C ALA A 534 50.96 8.27 -8.46
N GLN A 535 49.99 7.69 -9.16
CA GLN A 535 49.37 6.42 -8.82
C GLN A 535 50.08 5.31 -9.58
N THR A 536 50.52 4.28 -8.85
CA THR A 536 50.99 3.03 -9.47
C THR A 536 49.89 2.00 -9.31
N GLU A 537 49.29 1.59 -10.41
CA GLU A 537 48.29 0.51 -10.41
C GLU A 537 48.97 -0.84 -10.13
N LEU A 538 48.33 -1.64 -9.29
CA LEU A 538 48.79 -2.96 -8.88
C LEU A 538 47.82 -4.02 -9.42
N HIS A 539 48.37 -5.06 -10.07
CA HIS A 539 47.55 -6.19 -10.53
C HIS A 539 46.98 -7.04 -9.38
N SER A 540 47.71 -7.13 -8.28
CA SER A 540 47.25 -7.78 -7.04
C SER A 540 47.98 -7.21 -5.84
N TYR A 541 47.37 -7.32 -4.66
CA TYR A 541 47.99 -6.91 -3.40
C TYR A 541 47.62 -7.86 -2.27
N ARG A 542 48.57 -8.18 -1.41
CA ARG A 542 48.36 -9.03 -0.24
C ARG A 542 48.41 -8.18 1.03
N HIS A 543 47.37 -8.27 1.84
CA HIS A 543 47.30 -7.61 3.15
C HIS A 543 46.89 -8.65 4.20
N LYS A 544 47.71 -8.84 5.23
CA LYS A 544 47.54 -9.93 6.21
C LYS A 544 47.44 -11.27 5.46
N ASN A 545 46.38 -12.05 5.71
CA ASN A 545 46.13 -13.33 5.05
C ASN A 545 45.20 -13.22 3.81
N MET A 546 44.92 -12.01 3.34
CA MET A 546 43.99 -11.76 2.22
C MET A 546 44.75 -11.37 0.95
N LEU A 547 44.34 -11.94 -0.18
CA LEU A 547 44.81 -11.55 -1.51
C LEU A 547 43.70 -10.80 -2.24
N PHE A 548 44.00 -9.59 -2.68
CA PHE A 548 43.10 -8.75 -3.47
C PHE A 548 43.54 -8.72 -4.93
N LYS A 549 42.57 -8.87 -5.83
CA LYS A 549 42.69 -8.71 -7.28
C LYS A 549 41.42 -8.05 -7.83
N LYS A 550 41.41 -7.66 -9.10
CA LYS A 550 40.19 -7.24 -9.79
C LYS A 550 39.10 -8.32 -9.63
N GLY A 551 37.89 -7.89 -9.28
CA GLY A 551 36.73 -8.75 -9.02
C GLY A 551 36.63 -9.29 -7.58
N THR A 552 37.67 -9.17 -6.74
CA THR A 552 37.58 -9.58 -5.33
C THR A 552 36.52 -8.76 -4.62
N VAL A 553 35.63 -9.42 -3.88
CA VAL A 553 34.66 -8.76 -3.00
C VAL A 553 35.17 -8.76 -1.58
N VAL A 554 35.18 -7.59 -0.96
CA VAL A 554 35.65 -7.38 0.40
C VAL A 554 34.53 -6.81 1.27
N GLU A 555 34.46 -7.24 2.52
CA GLU A 555 33.64 -6.64 3.56
C GLU A 555 34.45 -5.54 4.25
N VAL A 556 33.87 -4.36 4.39
CA VAL A 556 34.52 -3.17 4.93
C VAL A 556 33.90 -2.76 6.26
N SER A 557 34.60 -1.90 7.00
CA SER A 557 34.08 -1.28 8.23
C SER A 557 32.67 -0.70 8.04
N PRO A 558 31.73 -0.95 8.98
CA PRO A 558 30.36 -0.44 8.87
C PRO A 558 30.29 1.08 8.76
N ARG A 559 29.39 1.58 7.90
CA ARG A 559 29.16 3.01 7.67
C ARG A 559 27.70 3.38 7.96
N PRO A 560 27.29 3.40 9.24
CA PRO A 560 25.88 3.54 9.62
C PRO A 560 25.24 4.89 9.26
N TYR A 561 26.05 5.92 8.99
CA TYR A 561 25.58 7.29 8.69
C TYR A 561 25.28 7.53 7.19
N GLU A 562 25.57 6.55 6.32
CA GLU A 562 25.20 6.61 4.91
C GLU A 562 23.74 6.18 4.70
N GLN A 563 23.06 6.82 3.75
CA GLN A 563 21.61 6.63 3.51
C GLN A 563 21.22 5.18 3.20
N TYR A 564 22.11 4.47 2.49
CA TYR A 564 22.00 3.06 2.16
C TYR A 564 23.26 2.37 2.68
N CYS A 565 23.18 1.83 3.90
CA CYS A 565 24.29 1.23 4.63
C CYS A 565 24.92 0.07 3.83
N TRP A 566 25.94 0.40 3.03
CA TRP A 566 26.72 -0.55 2.25
C TRP A 566 27.82 -1.14 3.11
N GLN A 567 28.13 -2.41 2.86
CA GLN A 567 29.03 -3.20 3.70
C GLN A 567 30.11 -3.90 2.89
N PHE A 568 29.98 -3.90 1.56
CA PHE A 568 30.90 -4.61 0.68
C PHE A 568 31.37 -3.74 -0.47
N LEU A 569 32.58 -4.03 -0.95
CA LEU A 569 33.18 -3.41 -2.10
C LEU A 569 33.59 -4.50 -3.09
N ARG A 570 33.13 -4.44 -4.34
CA ARG A 570 33.67 -5.24 -5.46
C ARG A 570 34.83 -4.46 -6.08
N VAL A 571 36.06 -4.97 -5.93
CA VAL A 571 37.28 -4.29 -6.35
C VAL A 571 37.37 -4.22 -7.88
N THR A 572 37.56 -3.02 -8.41
CA THR A 572 37.78 -2.74 -9.83
C THR A 572 39.26 -2.48 -10.12
N LYS A 573 39.91 -1.63 -9.31
CA LYS A 573 41.34 -1.27 -9.43
C LYS A 573 42.00 -1.21 -8.05
N ILE A 574 43.32 -1.39 -8.01
CA ILE A 574 44.15 -1.30 -6.81
C ILE A 574 45.32 -0.37 -7.13
N TYR A 575 45.63 0.60 -6.29
CA TYR A 575 46.78 1.49 -6.50
C TYR A 575 47.38 1.98 -5.19
N THR A 576 48.61 2.49 -5.30
CA THR A 576 49.31 3.19 -4.21
C THR A 576 49.25 4.71 -4.41
N ILE A 577 49.15 5.46 -3.31
CA ILE A 577 49.15 6.93 -3.34
C ILE A 577 50.52 7.47 -2.90
N GLY A 578 51.24 8.11 -3.81
CA GLY A 578 52.51 8.81 -3.54
C GLY A 578 53.68 7.90 -3.12
N ARG A 579 54.62 8.43 -2.34
CA ARG A 579 55.74 7.68 -1.70
C ARG A 579 55.31 6.87 -0.46
N SER A 580 54.04 6.95 -0.10
CA SER A 580 53.51 6.24 1.08
C SER A 580 53.13 4.82 0.71
N SER A 581 53.41 3.85 1.57
CA SER A 581 53.02 2.43 1.39
C SER A 581 51.51 2.18 1.53
N ASN A 582 50.69 3.22 1.39
CA ASN A 582 49.24 3.15 1.60
C ASN A 582 48.56 2.68 0.32
N VAL A 583 48.02 1.46 0.38
CA VAL A 583 47.27 0.84 -0.72
C VAL A 583 45.78 1.15 -0.60
N VAL A 584 45.18 1.54 -1.71
CA VAL A 584 43.77 1.89 -1.84
C VAL A 584 43.10 0.95 -2.84
N LEU A 585 41.88 0.53 -2.50
CA LEU A 585 41.00 -0.27 -3.33
C LEU A 585 39.93 0.65 -3.93
N LEU A 586 39.82 0.68 -5.25
CA LEU A 586 38.73 1.35 -5.95
C LEU A 586 37.72 0.32 -6.41
N GLY A 587 36.44 0.52 -6.10
CA GLY A 587 35.43 -0.48 -6.42
C GLY A 587 33.98 -0.01 -6.34
N THR A 588 33.09 -0.92 -6.70
CA THR A 588 31.64 -0.71 -6.64
C THR A 588 31.12 -1.05 -5.25
N ARG A 589 30.31 -0.17 -4.66
CA ARG A 589 29.65 -0.41 -3.37
C ARG A 589 28.52 -1.42 -3.54
N LEU A 590 28.42 -2.36 -2.60
CA LEU A 590 27.30 -3.28 -2.51
C LEU A 590 26.63 -3.15 -1.13
N ALA A 591 25.31 -2.98 -1.14
CA ALA A 591 24.47 -2.99 0.04
C ALA A 591 23.53 -4.18 0.01
N ARG A 592 23.21 -4.75 1.17
CA ARG A 592 22.18 -5.79 1.26
C ARG A 592 20.84 -5.20 0.86
N THR A 593 20.01 -5.97 0.15
CA THR A 593 18.72 -5.47 -0.34
C THR A 593 17.81 -4.99 0.81
N ARG A 594 17.88 -5.64 1.98
CA ARG A 594 17.18 -5.21 3.20
C ARG A 594 17.56 -3.82 3.74
N HIS A 595 18.69 -3.25 3.32
CA HIS A 595 19.10 -1.88 3.70
C HIS A 595 18.63 -0.81 2.71
N LEU A 596 17.83 -1.19 1.70
CA LEU A 596 17.31 -0.29 0.66
C LEU A 596 15.87 0.16 0.94
N ARG A 597 15.53 0.36 2.22
CA ARG A 597 14.28 0.97 2.68
C ARG A 597 13.00 0.36 2.08
N GLY A 598 13.00 -0.95 1.83
CA GLY A 598 11.84 -1.70 1.31
C GLY A 598 11.70 -1.74 -0.21
N MET A 599 12.52 -0.98 -0.98
CA MET A 599 12.45 -0.93 -2.44
C MET A 599 12.79 -2.25 -3.16
N LEU A 600 13.46 -3.18 -2.49
CA LEU A 600 13.74 -4.55 -2.96
C LEU A 600 13.32 -5.59 -1.91
N PRO A 601 13.03 -6.84 -2.31
CA PRO A 601 12.85 -7.98 -1.42
C PRO A 601 13.90 -8.07 -0.32
N ARG A 602 13.45 -8.22 0.94
CA ARG A 602 14.31 -8.33 2.13
C ARG A 602 14.96 -9.71 2.22
N LEU A 603 15.92 -9.97 1.35
CA LEU A 603 16.66 -11.21 1.26
C LEU A 603 17.98 -11.09 2.06
N LYS A 604 18.43 -12.20 2.68
CA LYS A 604 19.55 -12.18 3.66
C LYS A 604 20.90 -11.80 3.04
N ASN A 605 21.42 -12.64 2.15
CA ASN A 605 22.71 -12.45 1.46
C ASN A 605 22.54 -11.95 0.02
N GLU A 606 21.36 -11.43 -0.32
CA GLU A 606 21.19 -10.70 -1.58
C GLU A 606 21.75 -9.28 -1.42
N VAL A 607 22.52 -8.83 -2.40
CA VAL A 607 23.11 -7.50 -2.45
C VAL A 607 22.76 -6.79 -3.75
N CYS A 608 22.74 -5.47 -3.69
CA CYS A 608 22.53 -4.56 -4.81
C CYS A 608 23.76 -3.68 -4.97
N ALA A 609 24.23 -3.50 -6.21
CA ALA A 609 25.29 -2.56 -6.52
C ALA A 609 24.76 -1.13 -6.53
N LEU A 610 25.46 -0.20 -5.87
CA LEU A 610 25.04 1.18 -5.72
C LEU A 610 25.88 2.11 -6.59
N TYR A 611 25.22 2.91 -7.42
CA TYR A 611 25.81 3.91 -8.29
C TYR A 611 25.22 5.28 -7.99
N ASP A 612 26.08 6.21 -7.58
CA ASP A 612 25.75 7.63 -7.46
C ASP A 612 26.45 8.38 -8.59
N LEU A 613 25.68 8.90 -9.53
CA LEU A 613 26.18 9.52 -10.74
C LEU A 613 25.81 11.00 -10.75
N SER A 614 26.82 11.85 -10.69
CA SER A 614 26.68 13.30 -10.84
C SER A 614 27.00 13.72 -12.27
N GLU A 615 26.23 14.64 -12.85
CA GLU A 615 26.52 15.22 -14.18
C GLU A 615 27.83 16.03 -14.18
N GLU A 616 28.24 16.55 -13.02
CA GLU A 616 29.52 17.26 -12.84
C GLU A 616 30.72 16.31 -12.71
N ASP A 617 30.52 15.00 -12.58
CA ASP A 617 31.61 14.02 -12.48
C ASP A 617 32.27 13.82 -13.85
N LYS A 618 33.39 14.53 -14.06
CA LYS A 618 34.18 14.51 -15.30
C LYS A 618 35.05 13.26 -15.47
N ARG A 619 35.01 12.30 -14.54
CA ARG A 619 35.73 11.03 -14.70
C ARG A 619 35.12 10.24 -15.86
N SER A 620 35.91 9.34 -16.44
CA SER A 620 35.43 8.42 -17.48
C SER A 620 34.29 7.55 -16.94
N GLU A 621 33.37 7.12 -17.82
CA GLU A 621 32.16 6.39 -17.41
C GLU A 621 32.44 5.14 -16.58
N ASP A 622 33.56 4.45 -16.82
CA ASP A 622 34.00 3.28 -16.07
C ASP A 622 34.42 3.58 -14.62
N LEU A 623 34.65 4.86 -14.29
CA LEU A 623 35.08 5.33 -12.97
C LEU A 623 33.98 6.08 -12.21
N ARG A 624 32.92 6.53 -12.90
CA ARG A 624 31.81 7.25 -12.28
C ARG A 624 31.08 6.35 -11.28
N GLY A 625 30.79 6.88 -10.10
CA GLY A 625 30.11 6.15 -9.02
C GLY A 625 30.96 5.11 -8.27
N LEU A 626 32.23 4.89 -8.64
CA LEU A 626 33.17 4.08 -7.85
C LEU A 626 33.69 4.84 -6.63
N VAL A 627 33.99 4.10 -5.56
CA VAL A 627 34.53 4.66 -4.31
C VAL A 627 35.89 4.08 -3.95
N GLU A 628 36.69 4.90 -3.29
CA GLU A 628 38.00 4.55 -2.78
C GLU A 628 37.91 4.08 -1.33
N VAL A 629 38.51 2.93 -1.03
CA VAL A 629 38.58 2.35 0.32
C VAL A 629 40.02 2.00 0.64
N PRO A 630 40.60 2.59 1.70
CA PRO A 630 41.92 2.18 2.18
C PRO A 630 41.93 0.71 2.61
N VAL A 631 43.00 -0.02 2.27
CA VAL A 631 43.07 -1.47 2.52
C VAL A 631 42.94 -1.85 4.00
N PHE A 632 43.27 -0.95 4.92
CA PHE A 632 43.16 -1.20 6.37
C PHE A 632 41.71 -1.25 6.87
N GLU A 633 40.75 -0.71 6.11
CA GLU A 633 39.32 -0.80 6.43
C GLU A 633 38.70 -2.14 6.03
N VAL A 634 39.44 -3.00 5.34
CA VAL A 634 38.96 -4.32 4.93
C VAL A 634 38.97 -5.29 6.10
N ILE A 635 37.80 -5.86 6.39
CA ILE A 635 37.60 -6.85 7.44
C ILE A 635 37.94 -8.25 6.94
N ARG A 636 37.36 -8.65 5.79
CA ARG A 636 37.48 -10.01 5.21
C ARG A 636 37.13 -10.02 3.71
N THR A 637 37.45 -11.10 3.03
CA THR A 637 36.94 -11.39 1.68
C THR A 637 35.59 -12.10 1.74
N ARG A 638 34.76 -11.92 0.71
CA ARG A 638 33.45 -12.58 0.55
C ARG A 638 33.34 -13.21 -0.82
N GLY A 639 32.67 -14.36 -0.91
CA GLY A 639 32.21 -14.92 -2.17
C GLY A 639 31.00 -14.15 -2.69
N LEU A 640 30.94 -13.90 -3.98
CA LEU A 640 29.81 -13.24 -4.66
C LEU A 640 29.46 -14.02 -5.92
N THR A 641 28.19 -14.35 -6.06
CA THR A 641 27.60 -14.86 -7.30
C THR A 641 26.80 -13.74 -7.96
N VAL A 642 27.12 -13.40 -9.20
CA VAL A 642 26.38 -12.42 -10.00
C VAL A 642 25.51 -13.22 -10.96
N THR A 643 24.20 -13.01 -10.95
CA THR A 643 23.26 -13.79 -11.77
C THR A 643 22.05 -12.95 -12.17
N ASN A 644 21.43 -13.30 -13.29
CA ASN A 644 20.11 -12.81 -13.70
C ASN A 644 18.98 -13.84 -13.48
N ALA A 645 19.32 -15.07 -13.05
CA ALA A 645 18.36 -16.12 -12.74
C ALA A 645 17.38 -15.66 -11.65
N PRO A 646 16.09 -16.06 -11.70
CA PRO A 646 15.14 -15.73 -10.65
C PRO A 646 15.57 -16.30 -9.29
N PHE A 647 15.20 -15.64 -8.20
CA PHE A 647 15.34 -16.24 -6.87
C PHE A 647 14.41 -17.45 -6.77
N PRO A 648 14.79 -18.58 -6.12
CA PRO A 648 15.95 -18.77 -5.24
C PRO A 648 17.25 -19.25 -5.91
N GLU A 649 17.35 -19.31 -7.24
CA GLU A 649 18.52 -19.91 -7.91
C GLU A 649 19.85 -19.27 -7.51
N HIS A 650 20.93 -20.05 -7.43
CA HIS A 650 22.27 -19.57 -7.08
C HIS A 650 22.39 -18.77 -5.76
N ARG A 651 21.40 -18.86 -4.87
CA ARG A 651 21.56 -18.46 -3.47
C ARG A 651 22.34 -19.54 -2.72
N PHE A 652 22.85 -19.19 -1.54
CA PHE A 652 23.44 -20.19 -0.64
C PHE A 652 22.41 -21.26 -0.23
N SER A 653 22.79 -22.55 -0.18
CA SER A 653 21.90 -23.61 0.31
C SER A 653 21.78 -23.53 1.84
N PRO A 654 20.58 -23.41 2.43
CA PRO A 654 20.41 -23.40 3.88
C PRO A 654 20.89 -24.70 4.57
N ASP A 655 20.88 -25.83 3.86
CA ASP A 655 21.24 -27.14 4.38
C ASP A 655 22.75 -27.24 4.69
N ASP A 656 23.57 -26.47 3.97
CA ASP A 656 25.03 -26.41 4.20
C ASP A 656 25.42 -25.66 5.48
N TRP A 657 24.49 -24.98 6.15
CA TRP A 657 24.79 -24.01 7.22
C TRP A 657 24.07 -24.26 8.56
N ASN A 658 23.51 -25.45 8.79
CA ASN A 658 22.82 -25.84 10.04
C ASN A 658 21.75 -24.82 10.53
N ARG A 659 21.18 -24.01 9.64
CA ARG A 659 20.20 -22.94 9.91
C ARG A 659 20.65 -21.84 10.89
N ASP A 660 21.94 -21.74 11.24
CA ASP A 660 22.44 -20.61 12.04
C ASP A 660 22.48 -19.33 11.20
N VAL A 661 21.51 -18.45 11.48
CA VAL A 661 21.32 -17.18 10.78
C VAL A 661 22.57 -16.31 10.85
N LYS A 662 23.27 -16.29 11.98
CA LYS A 662 24.45 -15.43 12.15
C LYS A 662 25.61 -15.92 11.31
N THR A 663 25.84 -17.24 11.27
CA THR A 663 26.90 -17.82 10.45
C THR A 663 26.62 -17.65 8.95
N ILE A 664 25.37 -17.85 8.51
CA ILE A 664 24.97 -17.62 7.11
C ILE A 664 25.31 -16.19 6.67
N GLU A 665 24.92 -15.19 7.46
CA GLU A 665 25.15 -13.79 7.08
C GLU A 665 26.64 -13.41 7.02
N GLN A 666 27.44 -14.02 7.89
CA GLN A 666 28.86 -13.73 8.03
C GLN A 666 29.76 -14.47 7.05
N LYS A 667 29.34 -15.66 6.59
CA LYS A 667 30.22 -16.58 5.86
C LYS A 667 29.65 -17.11 4.55
N ALA A 668 28.32 -17.21 4.40
CA ALA A 668 27.76 -17.71 3.15
C ALA A 668 27.95 -16.70 2.00
N HIS A 669 27.89 -17.23 0.78
CA HIS A 669 28.06 -16.44 -0.44
C HIS A 669 26.98 -15.37 -0.55
N LEU A 670 27.39 -14.21 -1.08
CA LEU A 670 26.50 -13.13 -1.48
C LEU A 670 25.97 -13.43 -2.89
N THR A 671 24.77 -12.95 -3.19
CA THR A 671 24.18 -13.02 -4.53
C THR A 671 23.77 -11.62 -4.99
N GLN A 672 24.08 -11.24 -6.23
CA GLN A 672 23.71 -9.96 -6.82
C GLN A 672 22.86 -10.17 -8.08
N ARG A 673 21.69 -9.54 -8.09
CA ARG A 673 20.76 -9.45 -9.23
C ARG A 673 20.39 -8.03 -9.64
N TRP A 674 20.78 -7.05 -8.84
CA TRP A 674 20.29 -5.68 -8.96
C TRP A 674 21.43 -4.67 -8.97
N LYS A 675 21.21 -3.61 -9.74
CA LYS A 675 21.96 -2.36 -9.71
C LYS A 675 20.98 -1.24 -9.35
N PHE A 676 21.40 -0.31 -8.49
CA PHE A 676 20.63 0.85 -8.11
C PHE A 676 21.42 2.11 -8.48
N TYR A 677 20.87 2.89 -9.41
CA TYR A 677 21.39 4.15 -9.89
C TYR A 677 20.63 5.32 -9.28
N ARG A 678 21.37 6.35 -8.88
CA ARG A 678 20.86 7.67 -8.52
C ARG A 678 21.58 8.72 -9.32
N TYR A 679 20.80 9.57 -9.98
CA TYR A 679 21.31 10.64 -10.81
C TYR A 679 21.22 11.97 -10.06
N TRP A 680 22.25 12.79 -10.21
CA TRP A 680 22.39 14.07 -9.53
C TRP A 680 22.81 15.12 -10.55
N SER A 681 22.11 16.25 -10.57
CA SER A 681 22.47 17.38 -11.44
C SER A 681 23.78 18.02 -11.00
N THR A 682 23.98 18.23 -9.69
CA THR A 682 25.24 18.76 -9.14
C THR A 682 25.84 17.89 -8.04
N ASN A 683 27.15 18.04 -7.78
CA ASN A 683 27.79 17.43 -6.61
C ASN A 683 27.30 18.04 -5.29
N ALA A 684 26.77 19.28 -5.32
CA ALA A 684 26.15 19.90 -4.15
C ALA A 684 24.83 19.21 -3.80
N ASP A 685 24.03 18.84 -4.80
CA ASP A 685 22.77 18.12 -4.61
C ASP A 685 22.99 16.77 -3.95
N MET A 686 24.10 16.07 -4.24
CA MET A 686 24.46 14.82 -3.56
C MET A 686 24.51 14.96 -2.03
N LYS A 687 24.86 16.15 -1.52
CA LYS A 687 24.91 16.43 -0.08
C LYS A 687 23.51 16.53 0.54
N THR A 688 22.49 16.85 -0.27
CA THR A 688 21.08 16.86 0.16
C THR A 688 20.55 15.45 0.41
N LYS A 689 21.22 14.40 -0.10
CA LYS A 689 20.80 12.99 -0.02
C LYS A 689 19.42 12.73 -0.64
N ARG A 690 18.92 13.64 -1.50
CA ARG A 690 17.64 13.50 -2.19
C ARG A 690 17.81 13.60 -3.71
N SER A 691 17.69 12.45 -4.38
CA SER A 691 17.75 12.38 -5.85
C SER A 691 16.32 12.26 -6.40
N TYR A 692 16.01 13.08 -7.40
CA TYR A 692 14.71 13.09 -8.08
C TYR A 692 14.65 12.18 -9.31
N SER A 693 15.78 11.53 -9.66
CA SER A 693 15.92 10.64 -10.82
C SER A 693 16.76 9.42 -10.45
N GLY A 694 16.27 8.22 -10.78
CA GLY A 694 16.95 6.98 -10.39
C GLY A 694 16.44 5.76 -11.12
N ALA A 695 17.13 4.64 -10.93
CA ALA A 695 16.75 3.38 -11.53
C ALA A 695 17.19 2.16 -10.72
N PHE A 696 16.30 1.19 -10.53
CA PHE A 696 16.62 -0.19 -10.20
C PHE A 696 16.68 -1.01 -11.48
N ILE A 697 17.87 -1.51 -11.82
CA ILE A 697 18.09 -2.33 -13.00
C ILE A 697 18.33 -3.76 -12.55
N ARG A 698 17.46 -4.67 -12.98
CA ARG A 698 17.70 -6.11 -12.87
C ARG A 698 18.77 -6.49 -13.91
N LEU A 699 19.75 -7.29 -13.49
CA LEU A 699 20.83 -7.72 -14.37
C LEU A 699 20.26 -8.53 -15.54
N ARG A 700 20.80 -8.30 -16.74
CA ARG A 700 20.51 -9.05 -17.96
C ARG A 700 21.60 -10.07 -18.26
N SER A 701 21.36 -10.92 -19.25
CA SER A 701 22.31 -11.95 -19.68
C SER A 701 23.67 -11.35 -20.04
N THR A 702 23.68 -10.15 -20.62
CA THR A 702 24.87 -9.37 -20.98
C THR A 702 25.68 -8.88 -19.79
N ASP A 703 25.06 -8.77 -18.60
CA ASP A 703 25.74 -8.34 -17.38
C ASP A 703 26.46 -9.48 -16.64
N ILE A 704 26.21 -10.73 -17.02
CA ILE A 704 26.70 -11.92 -16.30
C ILE A 704 27.92 -12.48 -17.03
N GLU A 705 29.12 -12.37 -16.44
CA GLU A 705 30.35 -12.91 -17.05
C GLU A 705 30.37 -14.45 -17.05
N ASP A 706 29.99 -15.08 -15.93
CA ASP A 706 30.02 -16.53 -15.74
C ASP A 706 28.83 -17.23 -16.39
N LYS A 707 29.10 -18.10 -17.38
CA LYS A 707 28.06 -18.81 -18.13
C LYS A 707 27.16 -19.70 -17.27
N GLU A 708 27.69 -20.24 -16.17
CA GLU A 708 26.94 -21.11 -15.24
C GLU A 708 25.80 -20.37 -14.52
N TYR A 709 25.96 -19.06 -14.29
CA TYR A 709 25.00 -18.24 -13.55
C TYR A 709 24.13 -17.38 -14.48
N ARG A 710 24.24 -17.59 -15.80
CA ARG A 710 23.58 -16.78 -16.83
C ARG A 710 22.36 -17.51 -17.37
N VAL A 711 21.22 -16.83 -17.35
CA VAL A 711 19.99 -17.21 -18.05
C VAL A 711 19.83 -16.33 -19.28
N ALA A 712 19.34 -16.87 -20.39
CA ALA A 712 19.05 -16.07 -21.58
C ALA A 712 17.88 -15.11 -21.32
N ASP A 713 17.94 -13.89 -21.87
CA ASP A 713 16.97 -12.83 -21.57
C ASP A 713 15.57 -13.14 -22.13
N ASP A 714 15.51 -13.79 -23.28
CA ASP A 714 14.28 -14.31 -23.87
C ASP A 714 13.62 -15.38 -23.00
N LYS A 715 14.41 -16.29 -22.41
CA LYS A 715 13.91 -17.28 -21.46
C LYS A 715 13.28 -16.61 -20.24
N LEU A 716 13.97 -15.63 -19.64
CA LEU A 716 13.42 -14.89 -18.49
C LEU A 716 12.11 -14.17 -18.82
N ARG A 717 12.05 -13.55 -20.00
CA ARG A 717 10.84 -12.88 -20.48
C ARG A 717 9.71 -13.87 -20.70
N ASN A 718 10.00 -14.99 -21.36
CA ASN A 718 9.01 -16.00 -21.70
C ASN A 718 8.47 -16.72 -20.46
N GLU A 719 9.32 -16.99 -19.46
CA GLU A 719 8.87 -17.52 -18.17
C GLU A 719 7.95 -16.53 -17.43
N PHE A 720 8.21 -15.23 -17.55
CA PHE A 720 7.40 -14.20 -16.89
C PHE A 720 6.06 -13.98 -17.59
N ARG A 721 6.07 -13.59 -18.88
CA ARG A 721 4.86 -13.17 -19.62
C ARG A 721 4.42 -14.13 -20.72
N GLY A 722 5.12 -15.25 -20.94
CA GLY A 722 4.95 -16.03 -22.15
C GLY A 722 5.68 -15.42 -23.36
N GLY A 723 5.47 -16.00 -24.54
CA GLY A 723 6.10 -15.55 -25.78
C GLY A 723 5.74 -14.11 -26.17
N ILE A 724 6.46 -13.57 -27.15
CA ILE A 724 6.21 -12.25 -27.73
C ILE A 724 5.92 -12.34 -29.22
N THR A 725 5.21 -11.34 -29.75
CA THR A 725 5.10 -11.12 -31.19
C THR A 725 6.01 -9.96 -31.58
N ARG A 726 7.11 -10.24 -32.27
CA ARG A 726 8.08 -9.22 -32.69
C ARG A 726 7.41 -8.22 -33.64
N GLY A 727 7.54 -6.92 -33.36
CA GLY A 727 6.92 -5.86 -34.15
C GLY A 727 5.50 -5.49 -33.73
N GLY A 728 4.96 -6.13 -32.69
CA GLY A 728 3.67 -5.80 -32.08
C GLY A 728 2.70 -6.96 -32.04
N SER A 729 1.92 -7.02 -30.95
CA SER A 729 0.96 -8.10 -30.67
C SER A 729 -0.36 -8.02 -31.45
N TRP A 730 -0.64 -6.94 -32.17
CA TRP A 730 -1.83 -6.81 -33.02
C TRP A 730 -1.51 -6.97 -34.51
N ILE A 731 -2.23 -7.86 -35.20
CA ILE A 731 -2.12 -8.13 -36.65
C ILE A 731 -3.53 -8.11 -37.25
N SER A 732 -3.79 -7.27 -38.27
CA SER A 732 -5.15 -7.06 -38.82
C SER A 732 -5.72 -8.27 -39.56
N ASP A 733 -4.86 -9.05 -40.19
CA ASP A 733 -5.25 -10.20 -41.01
C ASP A 733 -5.01 -11.45 -40.18
N ARG A 734 -6.09 -12.11 -39.73
CA ARG A 734 -6.04 -13.36 -38.95
C ARG A 734 -5.50 -14.55 -39.77
N VAL A 735 -4.29 -14.46 -40.30
CA VAL A 735 -3.45 -15.64 -40.49
C VAL A 735 -2.85 -15.90 -39.12
N ALA A 736 -3.20 -17.03 -38.51
CA ALA A 736 -2.73 -17.43 -37.20
C ALA A 736 -1.24 -17.10 -37.06
N ALA A 737 -0.91 -16.13 -36.20
CA ALA A 737 0.47 -15.89 -35.82
C ALA A 737 0.98 -17.23 -35.31
N THR A 738 1.98 -17.78 -35.99
CA THR A 738 2.65 -19.00 -35.53
C THR A 738 3.18 -18.66 -34.15
N VAL A 739 2.50 -19.15 -33.11
CA VAL A 739 3.06 -19.18 -31.76
C VAL A 739 4.34 -19.97 -31.91
N ILE A 740 5.47 -19.28 -31.80
CA ILE A 740 6.77 -19.89 -31.96
C ILE A 740 6.95 -20.84 -30.78
N ASP A 741 6.97 -22.14 -31.08
CA ASP A 741 7.31 -23.20 -30.15
C ASP A 741 8.73 -22.97 -29.63
N LEU A 742 8.86 -22.64 -28.35
CA LEU A 742 10.12 -22.24 -27.71
C LEU A 742 11.10 -23.39 -27.48
N ASP A 743 10.68 -24.64 -27.71
CA ASP A 743 11.56 -25.81 -27.62
C ASP A 743 12.17 -26.20 -28.98
N ALA A 744 11.77 -25.53 -30.07
CA ALA A 744 12.42 -25.68 -31.37
C ALA A 744 13.69 -24.81 -31.44
N PRO A 745 14.80 -25.30 -32.04
CA PRO A 745 16.04 -24.52 -32.16
C PRO A 745 15.82 -23.35 -33.12
N HIS A 746 15.56 -22.15 -32.57
CA HIS A 746 15.37 -20.94 -33.38
C HIS A 746 16.70 -20.26 -33.68
N THR A 747 16.85 -19.86 -34.93
CA THR A 747 17.92 -18.99 -35.43
C THR A 747 17.81 -17.60 -34.79
N GLU A 748 18.55 -17.37 -33.71
CA GLU A 748 18.57 -16.13 -32.91
C GLU A 748 18.89 -14.85 -33.72
N ASP A 749 19.43 -14.98 -34.93
CA ASP A 749 19.95 -13.89 -35.75
C ASP A 749 19.05 -13.40 -36.90
N ALA A 750 17.84 -13.93 -37.05
CA ALA A 750 16.96 -13.53 -38.15
C ALA A 750 16.29 -12.16 -37.90
N GLU A 751 16.46 -11.23 -38.86
CA GLU A 751 15.73 -9.96 -38.96
C GLU A 751 14.24 -10.19 -39.31
N VAL A 752 13.35 -9.32 -38.83
CA VAL A 752 11.89 -9.42 -39.11
C VAL A 752 11.42 -8.17 -39.85
N THR A 753 10.60 -8.35 -40.89
CA THR A 753 9.89 -7.25 -41.56
C THR A 753 8.46 -7.15 -41.01
N LEU A 754 7.98 -5.94 -40.71
CA LEU A 754 6.61 -5.75 -40.20
C LEU A 754 5.58 -6.24 -41.21
N GLY A 755 4.62 -7.05 -40.73
CA GLY A 755 3.43 -7.36 -41.51
C GLY A 755 2.61 -6.11 -41.82
N HIS A 756 1.82 -6.16 -42.89
CA HIS A 756 0.88 -5.09 -43.22
C HIS A 756 -0.07 -4.87 -42.01
N ASN A 757 -0.15 -3.64 -41.50
CA ASN A 757 -0.97 -3.24 -40.34
C ASN A 757 -0.61 -3.89 -38.98
N GLN A 758 0.62 -4.38 -38.80
CA GLN A 758 1.08 -4.84 -37.49
C GLN A 758 1.42 -3.66 -36.56
N VAL A 759 0.89 -3.66 -35.33
CA VAL A 759 1.12 -2.60 -34.33
C VAL A 759 1.26 -3.15 -32.91
N TYR A 760 1.97 -2.42 -32.05
CA TYR A 760 2.02 -2.71 -30.62
C TYR A 760 0.70 -2.35 -29.94
N THR A 761 0.40 -3.06 -28.86
CA THR A 761 -0.81 -2.83 -28.05
C THR A 761 -0.50 -2.18 -26.70
N ALA A 762 -1.47 -1.47 -26.13
CA ALA A 762 -1.38 -0.90 -24.80
C ALA A 762 -2.68 -1.10 -24.00
N ASP A 763 -2.56 -1.20 -22.68
CA ASP A 763 -3.67 -1.03 -21.74
C ASP A 763 -3.49 0.28 -20.95
N ASP A 764 -4.58 1.03 -20.70
CA ASP A 764 -4.55 2.33 -19.99
C ASP A 764 -5.41 2.29 -18.71
N MET A 765 -4.75 2.26 -17.56
CA MET A 765 -5.40 2.14 -16.25
C MET A 765 -5.47 3.49 -15.54
N PHE A 766 -6.63 3.78 -14.95
CA PHE A 766 -7.00 5.11 -14.48
C PHE A 766 -7.00 6.13 -15.63
N CYS A 767 -7.59 5.74 -16.77
CA CYS A 767 -7.44 6.44 -18.05
C CYS A 767 -8.05 7.85 -18.07
N GLY A 768 -8.92 8.18 -17.11
CA GLY A 768 -9.66 9.43 -17.07
C GLY A 768 -10.39 9.70 -18.39
N ALA A 769 -10.33 10.94 -18.87
CA ALA A 769 -10.89 11.31 -20.17
C ALA A 769 -10.09 10.77 -21.37
N GLY A 770 -8.99 10.05 -21.15
CA GLY A 770 -8.16 9.47 -22.20
C GLY A 770 -7.02 10.36 -22.69
N GLY A 771 -6.41 11.17 -21.81
CA GLY A 771 -5.22 11.95 -22.15
C GLY A 771 -4.03 11.07 -22.56
N ALA A 772 -3.79 9.99 -21.81
CA ALA A 772 -2.76 9.02 -22.14
C ALA A 772 -3.13 8.17 -23.38
N THR A 773 -4.36 7.63 -23.42
CA THR A 773 -4.92 6.97 -24.61
C THR A 773 -4.72 7.80 -25.89
N CYS A 774 -5.02 9.10 -25.87
CA CYS A 774 -4.83 10.00 -27.01
C CYS A 774 -3.37 10.04 -27.50
N GLY A 775 -2.41 10.12 -26.58
CA GLY A 775 -0.99 10.15 -26.93
C GLY A 775 -0.50 8.80 -27.44
N GLN A 776 -0.99 7.69 -26.87
CA GLN A 776 -0.65 6.33 -27.30
C GLN A 776 -1.12 6.06 -28.74
N GLU A 777 -2.35 6.42 -29.09
CA GLU A 777 -2.86 6.24 -30.46
C GLU A 777 -2.07 7.09 -31.48
N LYS A 778 -1.74 8.34 -31.13
CA LYS A 778 -0.87 9.20 -31.94
C LYS A 778 0.55 8.67 -32.11
N ALA A 779 1.03 7.85 -31.17
CA ALA A 779 2.27 7.11 -31.28
C ALA A 779 2.16 5.82 -32.11
N SER A 780 1.01 5.59 -32.78
CA SER A 780 0.70 4.37 -33.55
C SER A 780 0.72 3.10 -32.69
N ILE A 781 0.11 3.18 -31.51
CA ILE A 781 -0.09 2.07 -30.58
C ILE A 781 -1.58 1.88 -30.38
N ARG A 782 -2.04 0.63 -30.46
CA ARG A 782 -3.46 0.30 -30.32
C ARG A 782 -3.81 0.10 -28.84
N VAL A 783 -4.70 0.92 -28.30
CA VAL A 783 -5.18 0.73 -26.92
C VAL A 783 -6.26 -0.35 -26.91
N MET A 784 -6.01 -1.44 -26.19
CA MET A 784 -6.89 -2.62 -26.15
C MET A 784 -7.92 -2.49 -25.03
N PHE A 785 -7.46 -2.25 -23.81
CA PHE A 785 -8.31 -2.02 -22.65
C PHE A 785 -8.03 -0.67 -22.01
N ALA A 786 -9.09 -0.03 -21.55
CA ALA A 786 -9.01 1.16 -20.70
C ALA A 786 -9.87 0.93 -19.47
N CYS A 787 -9.47 1.45 -18.31
CA CYS A 787 -10.25 1.33 -17.08
C CYS A 787 -10.27 2.64 -16.29
N ASP A 788 -11.48 3.08 -15.91
CA ASP A 788 -11.69 4.20 -14.98
C ASP A 788 -13.03 4.04 -14.26
N MET A 789 -13.18 4.66 -13.09
CA MET A 789 -14.42 4.60 -12.31
C MET A 789 -15.30 5.85 -12.46
N ASP A 790 -14.75 6.97 -12.92
CA ASP A 790 -15.51 8.21 -13.14
C ASP A 790 -16.39 8.07 -14.39
N LYS A 791 -17.69 7.96 -14.15
CA LYS A 791 -18.70 7.79 -15.22
C LYS A 791 -18.61 8.85 -16.32
N THR A 792 -18.28 10.10 -15.96
CA THR A 792 -18.28 11.21 -16.93
C THR A 792 -17.02 11.16 -17.78
N ALA A 793 -15.87 10.91 -17.16
CA ALA A 793 -14.61 10.70 -17.86
C ALA A 793 -14.68 9.47 -18.76
N CYS A 794 -15.33 8.39 -18.31
CA CYS A 794 -15.59 7.21 -19.13
C CYS A 794 -16.43 7.52 -20.37
N GLU A 795 -17.45 8.37 -20.26
CA GLU A 795 -18.26 8.75 -21.41
C GLU A 795 -17.46 9.57 -22.43
N THR A 796 -16.67 10.53 -21.94
CA THR A 796 -15.69 11.24 -22.77
C THR A 796 -14.73 10.27 -23.47
N HIS A 797 -14.19 9.28 -22.74
CA HIS A 797 -13.27 8.29 -23.29
C HIS A 797 -13.91 7.48 -24.42
N ARG A 798 -15.12 6.90 -24.21
CA ARG A 798 -15.85 6.14 -25.24
C ARG A 798 -16.08 6.93 -26.52
N GLN A 799 -16.38 8.21 -26.39
CA GLN A 799 -16.70 9.07 -27.52
C GLN A 799 -15.48 9.36 -28.40
N ASN A 800 -14.29 9.45 -27.80
CA ASN A 800 -13.04 9.71 -28.53
C ASN A 800 -12.33 8.41 -28.96
N PHE A 801 -12.51 7.31 -28.22
CA PHE A 801 -11.79 6.04 -28.40
C PHE A 801 -12.73 4.83 -28.50
N PRO A 802 -13.61 4.75 -29.50
CA PRO A 802 -14.60 3.69 -29.61
C PRO A 802 -14.00 2.29 -29.84
N GLU A 803 -12.74 2.21 -30.30
CA GLU A 803 -12.05 0.92 -30.52
C GLU A 803 -11.47 0.31 -29.23
N ALA A 804 -11.26 1.11 -28.17
CA ALA A 804 -10.74 0.63 -26.90
C ALA A 804 -11.86 0.02 -26.06
N LEU A 805 -11.61 -1.16 -25.46
CA LEU A 805 -12.56 -1.81 -24.56
C LEU A 805 -12.52 -1.13 -23.19
N LEU A 806 -13.34 -0.09 -23.03
CA LEU A 806 -13.45 0.65 -21.77
C LEU A 806 -14.26 -0.11 -20.71
N GLN A 807 -13.63 -0.35 -19.56
CA GLN A 807 -14.23 -0.91 -18.36
C GLN A 807 -14.51 0.21 -17.35
N GLN A 808 -15.78 0.56 -17.19
CA GLN A 808 -16.19 1.56 -16.20
C GLN A 808 -16.36 0.90 -14.83
N MET A 809 -15.28 0.78 -14.07
CA MET A 809 -15.26 0.10 -12.77
C MET A 809 -14.05 0.51 -11.93
N ASN A 810 -14.00 0.02 -10.69
CA ASN A 810 -12.82 0.13 -9.86
C ASN A 810 -11.71 -0.78 -10.42
N ILE A 811 -10.45 -0.32 -10.36
CA ILE A 811 -9.28 -1.10 -10.81
C ILE A 811 -9.20 -2.50 -10.17
N PHE A 812 -9.55 -2.63 -8.88
CA PHE A 812 -9.52 -3.91 -8.17
C PHE A 812 -10.56 -4.91 -8.70
N ASP A 813 -11.65 -4.42 -9.32
CA ASP A 813 -12.64 -5.28 -9.97
C ASP A 813 -12.19 -5.64 -11.39
N PHE A 814 -11.55 -4.70 -12.10
CA PHE A 814 -10.95 -4.96 -13.41
C PHE A 814 -9.91 -6.09 -13.35
N ILE A 815 -9.03 -6.07 -12.35
CA ILE A 815 -7.99 -7.09 -12.14
C ILE A 815 -8.62 -8.49 -12.06
N LYS A 816 -9.73 -8.65 -11.34
CA LYS A 816 -10.44 -9.94 -11.21
C LYS A 816 -11.07 -10.43 -12.51
N LEU A 817 -11.41 -9.53 -13.42
CA LEU A 817 -12.05 -9.85 -14.71
C LEU A 817 -11.03 -10.11 -15.81
N ARG A 818 -9.82 -9.56 -15.70
CA ARG A 818 -8.83 -9.50 -16.79
C ARG A 818 -8.19 -10.84 -17.15
N SER A 819 -8.26 -11.84 -16.28
CA SER A 819 -7.43 -13.06 -16.26
C SER A 819 -7.52 -14.00 -17.48
N SER A 820 -8.25 -13.63 -18.55
CA SER A 820 -8.45 -14.43 -19.76
C SER A 820 -8.10 -13.74 -21.09
N ALA A 821 -7.72 -12.46 -21.10
CA ALA A 821 -7.40 -11.74 -22.34
C ALA A 821 -5.88 -11.75 -22.68
N PRO A 822 -5.48 -11.57 -23.96
CA PRO A 822 -4.08 -11.57 -24.38
C PRO A 822 -3.25 -10.49 -23.68
N TYR A 823 -1.95 -10.71 -23.46
CA TYR A 823 -1.08 -9.72 -22.83
C TYR A 823 -0.76 -8.55 -23.77
N SER A 824 -0.93 -7.33 -23.27
CA SER A 824 -0.60 -6.11 -24.02
C SER A 824 0.90 -5.82 -23.96
N ASP A 825 1.47 -5.20 -24.99
CA ASP A 825 2.91 -4.86 -25.01
C ASP A 825 3.25 -3.76 -24.01
N PHE A 826 2.37 -2.76 -23.91
CA PHE A 826 2.50 -1.64 -23.00
C PHE A 826 1.38 -1.60 -21.95
N LEU A 827 1.68 -0.99 -20.81
CA LEU A 827 0.68 -0.66 -19.77
C LEU A 827 0.96 0.73 -19.20
N ASN A 828 -0.01 1.64 -19.31
CA ASN A 828 0.01 2.88 -18.54
C ASN A 828 -0.79 2.71 -17.23
N ILE A 829 -0.22 3.14 -16.10
CA ILE A 829 -0.92 3.20 -14.80
C ILE A 829 -0.77 4.61 -14.22
N SER A 830 -1.87 5.36 -14.15
CA SER A 830 -1.87 6.75 -13.63
C SER A 830 -2.82 6.93 -12.43
N PRO A 831 -2.49 6.38 -11.24
CA PRO A 831 -3.37 6.44 -10.08
C PRO A 831 -3.75 7.87 -9.64
N PRO A 832 -4.79 8.07 -8.82
CA PRO A 832 -5.17 9.40 -8.33
C PRO A 832 -4.03 10.10 -7.57
N CYS A 833 -3.63 11.30 -8.03
CA CYS A 833 -2.49 12.04 -7.47
C CYS A 833 -2.83 13.03 -6.33
N GLN A 834 -4.11 13.13 -5.94
CA GLN A 834 -4.63 14.22 -5.10
C GLN A 834 -3.96 14.26 -3.71
N VAL A 835 -3.81 13.10 -3.07
CA VAL A 835 -3.25 12.97 -1.71
C VAL A 835 -1.77 13.30 -1.67
N PHE A 836 -1.04 12.92 -2.72
CA PHE A 836 0.40 13.12 -2.79
C PHE A 836 0.78 14.52 -3.29
N SER A 837 -0.20 15.35 -3.67
CA SER A 837 0.02 16.69 -4.19
C SER A 837 0.64 17.61 -3.13
N PRO A 838 1.58 18.51 -3.49
CA PRO A 838 2.05 19.54 -2.57
C PRO A 838 0.91 20.40 -1.99
N ALA A 839 -0.15 20.64 -2.78
CA ALA A 839 -1.33 21.39 -2.37
C ALA A 839 -2.23 20.64 -1.36
N HIS A 840 -1.95 19.35 -1.09
CA HIS A 840 -2.64 18.58 -0.07
C HIS A 840 -2.03 18.88 1.31
N THR A 841 -2.69 19.76 2.06
CA THR A 841 -2.28 20.21 3.41
C THR A 841 -3.22 19.75 4.52
N HIS A 842 -4.38 19.19 4.17
CA HIS A 842 -5.38 18.64 5.09
C HIS A 842 -5.97 17.34 4.52
N ALA A 843 -6.29 16.40 5.40
CA ALA A 843 -6.91 15.14 5.02
C ALA A 843 -8.26 15.36 4.30
N GLY A 844 -8.38 14.79 3.11
CA GLY A 844 -9.57 14.75 2.28
C GLY A 844 -10.39 13.48 2.52
N ARG A 845 -11.68 13.54 2.15
CA ARG A 845 -12.64 12.43 2.33
C ARG A 845 -12.24 11.13 1.63
N ASN A 846 -11.50 11.21 0.52
CA ASN A 846 -11.18 10.05 -0.34
C ASN A 846 -9.70 9.66 -0.27
N ASP A 847 -8.94 10.18 0.70
CA ASP A 847 -7.49 9.99 0.70
C ASP A 847 -7.08 8.53 0.86
N GLU A 848 -7.76 7.79 1.74
CA GLU A 848 -7.49 6.36 1.94
C GLU A 848 -7.66 5.56 0.64
N ALA A 849 -8.75 5.81 -0.09
CA ALA A 849 -9.01 5.14 -1.37
C ALA A 849 -8.01 5.54 -2.46
N ASN A 850 -7.62 6.82 -2.51
CA ASN A 850 -6.64 7.32 -3.45
C ASN A 850 -5.22 6.77 -3.15
N VAL A 851 -4.87 6.60 -1.88
CA VAL A 851 -3.64 5.93 -1.45
C VAL A 851 -3.69 4.45 -1.82
N ALA A 852 -4.80 3.76 -1.56
CA ALA A 852 -4.99 2.36 -1.92
C ALA A 852 -4.80 2.10 -3.42
N ALA A 853 -5.26 3.01 -4.27
CA ALA A 853 -5.09 2.91 -5.72
C ALA A 853 -3.61 2.87 -6.17
N LEU A 854 -2.68 3.47 -5.41
CA LEU A 854 -1.23 3.35 -5.68
C LEU A 854 -0.73 1.91 -5.48
N PHE A 855 -1.36 1.16 -4.56
CA PHE A 855 -1.03 -0.25 -4.28
C PHE A 855 -1.68 -1.25 -5.24
N ALA A 856 -2.52 -0.78 -6.18
CA ALA A 856 -3.05 -1.63 -7.24
C ALA A 856 -2.04 -1.89 -8.37
N CYS A 857 -0.90 -1.18 -8.39
CA CYS A 857 0.07 -1.27 -9.49
C CYS A 857 0.65 -2.69 -9.63
N GLY A 858 1.03 -3.33 -8.51
CA GLY A 858 1.61 -4.68 -8.50
C GLY A 858 0.65 -5.73 -9.03
N GLU A 859 -0.58 -5.76 -8.52
CA GLU A 859 -1.62 -6.69 -8.98
C GLU A 859 -1.96 -6.47 -10.47
N THR A 860 -2.04 -5.21 -10.90
CA THR A 860 -2.28 -4.87 -12.32
C THR A 860 -1.16 -5.40 -13.21
N LEU A 861 0.11 -5.27 -12.82
CA LEU A 861 1.25 -5.82 -13.55
C LEU A 861 1.23 -7.36 -13.59
N GLN A 862 0.81 -8.00 -12.51
CA GLN A 862 0.76 -9.46 -12.41
C GLN A 862 -0.28 -10.07 -13.37
N GLU A 863 -1.41 -9.38 -13.58
CA GLU A 863 -2.46 -9.82 -14.51
C GLU A 863 -2.16 -9.46 -15.96
N ILE A 864 -1.70 -8.23 -16.25
CA ILE A 864 -1.50 -7.75 -17.63
C ILE A 864 -0.15 -8.22 -18.21
N ARG A 865 0.85 -8.42 -17.35
CA ARG A 865 2.23 -8.83 -17.69
C ARG A 865 2.81 -8.08 -18.90
N PRO A 866 2.77 -6.73 -18.88
CA PRO A 866 3.24 -5.94 -20.00
C PRO A 866 4.75 -6.06 -20.18
N ARG A 867 5.19 -5.84 -21.40
CA ARG A 867 6.60 -5.79 -21.76
C ARG A 867 7.27 -4.56 -21.15
N ILE A 868 6.61 -3.41 -21.31
CA ILE A 868 6.98 -2.13 -20.72
C ILE A 868 5.75 -1.55 -20.00
N SER A 869 5.94 -1.05 -18.80
CA SER A 869 4.92 -0.27 -18.08
C SER A 869 5.40 1.16 -17.87
N THR A 870 4.49 2.11 -17.98
CA THR A 870 4.71 3.52 -17.62
C THR A 870 3.71 3.94 -16.55
N GLY A 871 4.03 5.00 -15.83
CA GLY A 871 3.01 5.68 -15.04
C GLY A 871 3.35 7.12 -14.73
N GLU A 872 2.32 7.83 -14.27
CA GLU A 872 2.38 9.25 -13.93
C GLU A 872 1.87 9.47 -12.51
N GLN A 873 2.56 10.35 -11.78
CA GLN A 873 2.17 10.87 -10.48
C GLN A 873 2.61 12.32 -10.31
N THR A 874 2.07 12.97 -9.28
CA THR A 874 2.62 14.22 -8.80
C THR A 874 4.02 14.03 -8.21
N PHE A 875 4.91 15.00 -8.46
CA PHE A 875 6.28 15.00 -7.90
C PHE A 875 6.29 15.09 -6.36
N GLY A 876 5.17 15.48 -5.74
CA GLY A 876 5.01 15.45 -4.30
C GLY A 876 5.12 14.05 -3.69
N LEU A 877 4.98 12.97 -4.49
CA LEU A 877 5.24 11.60 -4.04
C LEU A 877 6.71 11.38 -3.63
N LEU A 878 7.65 12.18 -4.16
CA LEU A 878 9.08 12.13 -3.79
C LEU A 878 9.41 12.93 -2.52
N PHE A 879 8.42 13.43 -1.78
CA PHE A 879 8.63 14.21 -0.55
C PHE A 879 8.84 13.28 0.65
N ASP A 880 9.62 13.72 1.64
CA ASP A 880 9.96 12.90 2.82
C ASP A 880 8.72 12.34 3.53
N ARG A 881 7.63 13.13 3.62
CA ARG A 881 6.35 12.69 4.19
C ARG A 881 5.69 11.52 3.44
N ASN A 882 6.11 11.28 2.20
CA ASN A 882 5.56 10.29 1.28
C ASN A 882 6.58 9.20 0.88
N GLU A 883 7.78 9.20 1.48
CA GLU A 883 8.89 8.31 1.09
C GLU A 883 8.48 6.83 1.11
N GLU A 884 7.71 6.42 2.11
CA GLU A 884 7.26 5.03 2.27
C GLU A 884 6.35 4.59 1.12
N PHE A 885 5.44 5.46 0.66
CA PHE A 885 4.56 5.19 -0.49
C PHE A 885 5.35 5.05 -1.78
N PHE A 886 6.36 5.90 -1.99
CA PHE A 886 7.24 5.81 -3.15
C PHE A 886 8.09 4.53 -3.13
N ASN A 887 8.65 4.18 -1.98
CA ASN A 887 9.42 2.95 -1.83
C ASN A 887 8.55 1.70 -2.04
N ALA A 888 7.30 1.73 -1.58
CA ALA A 888 6.33 0.66 -1.80
C ALA A 888 5.90 0.58 -3.28
N LEU A 889 5.74 1.71 -3.97
CA LEU A 889 5.54 1.72 -5.43
C LEU A 889 6.69 1.00 -6.15
N ILE A 890 7.94 1.35 -5.86
CA ILE A 890 9.11 0.66 -6.44
C ILE A 890 9.06 -0.83 -6.13
N ARG A 891 8.75 -1.19 -4.88
CA ARG A 891 8.69 -2.59 -4.44
C ARG A 891 7.68 -3.42 -5.23
N GLN A 892 6.50 -2.88 -5.53
CA GLN A 892 5.49 -3.59 -6.32
C GLN A 892 6.01 -4.02 -7.70
N TYR A 893 6.88 -3.24 -8.33
CA TYR A 893 7.52 -3.58 -9.61
C TYR A 893 8.70 -4.54 -9.42
N THR A 894 9.60 -4.24 -8.49
CA THR A 894 10.84 -5.01 -8.31
C THR A 894 10.59 -6.42 -7.75
N GLU A 895 9.50 -6.61 -7.02
CA GLU A 895 9.05 -7.92 -6.52
C GLU A 895 8.64 -8.88 -7.63
N LEU A 896 8.00 -8.35 -8.68
CA LEU A 896 7.72 -9.08 -9.93
C LEU A 896 8.95 -9.19 -10.84
N GLY A 897 10.08 -8.62 -10.42
CA GLY A 897 11.34 -8.66 -11.14
C GLY A 897 11.47 -7.64 -12.26
N TYR A 898 10.59 -6.64 -12.32
CA TYR A 898 10.74 -5.52 -13.27
C TYR A 898 11.95 -4.67 -12.92
N SER A 899 12.67 -4.24 -13.95
CA SER A 899 13.53 -3.06 -13.80
C SER A 899 12.65 -1.81 -13.76
N PHE A 900 13.02 -0.80 -12.97
CA PHE A 900 12.20 0.38 -12.69
C PHE A 900 13.05 1.65 -12.74
N ARG A 901 12.65 2.65 -13.53
CA ARG A 901 13.31 3.96 -13.65
C ARG A 901 12.30 5.06 -13.42
N TRP A 902 12.70 6.13 -12.75
CA TRP A 902 11.87 7.32 -12.57
C TRP A 902 12.63 8.61 -12.81
N ASP A 903 11.90 9.65 -13.20
CA ASP A 903 12.41 11.02 -13.27
C ASP A 903 11.27 12.03 -13.09
N MET A 904 11.62 13.27 -12.75
CA MET A 904 10.70 14.41 -12.68
C MET A 904 10.77 15.22 -13.96
N LEU A 905 9.83 15.00 -14.88
CA LEU A 905 9.79 15.70 -16.16
C LEU A 905 9.07 17.04 -16.05
N LYS A 906 9.62 18.07 -16.71
CA LYS A 906 8.98 19.38 -16.91
C LYS A 906 8.27 19.36 -18.27
N PHE A 907 6.94 19.46 -18.28
CA PHE A 907 6.18 19.27 -19.53
C PHE A 907 6.38 20.38 -20.56
N LYS A 908 6.86 21.57 -20.15
CA LYS A 908 7.29 22.62 -21.08
C LYS A 908 8.40 22.18 -22.04
N ASP A 909 9.27 21.27 -21.58
CA ASP A 909 10.39 20.73 -22.38
C ASP A 909 9.89 19.68 -23.41
N TYR A 910 8.61 19.30 -23.32
CA TYR A 910 7.94 18.30 -24.16
C TYR A 910 6.73 18.87 -24.92
N GLY A 911 6.74 20.19 -25.19
CA GLY A 911 5.78 20.82 -26.10
C GLY A 911 4.44 21.23 -25.49
N VAL A 912 4.32 21.25 -24.15
CA VAL A 912 3.12 21.76 -23.46
C VAL A 912 3.33 23.22 -23.05
N ALA A 913 2.34 24.10 -23.28
CA ALA A 913 2.40 25.50 -22.89
C ALA A 913 2.16 25.74 -21.38
N SER A 914 2.65 24.83 -20.52
CA SER A 914 2.46 24.84 -19.08
C SER A 914 3.76 24.50 -18.35
N THR A 915 4.00 25.14 -17.21
CA THR A 915 5.13 24.85 -16.30
C THR A 915 4.93 23.57 -15.47
N ARG A 916 3.87 22.79 -15.73
CA ARG A 916 3.54 21.54 -15.04
C ARG A 916 4.72 20.57 -15.05
N ARG A 917 5.05 20.05 -13.86
CA ARG A 917 6.04 18.98 -13.66
C ARG A 917 5.39 17.76 -13.01
N ARG A 918 5.85 16.57 -13.40
CA ARG A 918 5.32 15.29 -12.93
C ARG A 918 6.41 14.25 -12.73
N LEU A 919 6.19 13.37 -11.76
CA LEU A 919 6.95 12.15 -11.59
C LEU A 919 6.47 11.15 -12.64
N ILE A 920 7.36 10.75 -13.54
CA ILE A 920 7.10 9.71 -14.52
C ILE A 920 8.01 8.54 -14.20
N TRP A 921 7.52 7.32 -14.38
CA TRP A 921 8.35 6.13 -14.34
C TRP A 921 8.15 5.24 -15.56
N ILE A 922 9.19 4.48 -15.87
CA ILE A 922 9.24 3.46 -16.91
C ILE A 922 9.73 2.18 -16.24
N ALA A 923 9.08 1.07 -16.52
CA ALA A 923 9.49 -0.24 -16.05
C ALA A 923 9.51 -1.25 -17.22
N SER A 924 10.43 -2.21 -17.15
CA SER A 924 10.56 -3.28 -18.16
C SER A 924 10.55 -4.64 -17.46
N CYS A 925 9.84 -5.61 -18.06
CA CYS A 925 9.71 -6.94 -17.47
C CYS A 925 11.06 -7.68 -17.42
N PRO A 926 11.19 -8.77 -16.65
CA PRO A 926 12.39 -9.60 -16.67
C PRO A 926 12.83 -9.95 -18.10
N GLY A 927 14.12 -9.77 -18.41
CA GLY A 927 14.69 -10.04 -19.74
C GLY A 927 14.59 -8.88 -20.75
N GLU A 928 13.72 -7.90 -20.54
CA GLU A 928 13.66 -6.71 -21.41
C GLU A 928 14.67 -5.63 -20.96
N PRO A 929 15.30 -4.88 -21.88
CA PRO A 929 16.06 -3.68 -21.53
C PRO A 929 15.14 -2.63 -20.90
N LEU A 930 15.64 -1.94 -19.87
CA LEU A 930 14.98 -0.77 -19.31
C LEU A 930 15.26 0.47 -20.19
N PRO A 931 14.25 1.04 -20.87
CA PRO A 931 14.45 2.22 -21.70
C PRO A 931 14.88 3.44 -20.87
N ASP A 932 15.60 4.36 -21.52
CA ASP A 932 15.80 5.72 -21.02
C ASP A 932 14.54 6.57 -21.24
N PHE A 933 14.50 7.77 -20.66
CA PHE A 933 13.48 8.76 -21.02
C PHE A 933 13.80 9.38 -22.39
N PRO A 934 12.78 9.80 -23.17
CA PRO A 934 13.01 10.56 -24.39
C PRO A 934 13.77 11.85 -24.07
N ALA A 935 14.64 12.28 -24.99
CA ALA A 935 15.28 13.58 -24.87
C ALA A 935 14.23 14.72 -24.92
N PRO A 936 14.48 15.85 -24.23
CA PRO A 936 13.68 17.06 -24.37
C PRO A 936 13.49 17.46 -25.84
N THR A 937 12.30 17.91 -26.19
CA THR A 937 11.97 18.41 -27.53
C THR A 937 12.07 19.92 -27.64
N HIS A 938 12.01 20.62 -26.50
CA HIS A 938 12.11 22.06 -26.37
C HIS A 938 13.09 22.41 -25.24
N SER A 939 13.72 23.58 -25.32
CA SER A 939 14.63 24.06 -24.27
C SER A 939 14.74 25.59 -24.29
N ASP A 940 14.87 26.19 -23.11
CA ASP A 940 15.23 27.61 -22.96
C ASP A 940 16.75 27.84 -23.04
N THR A 941 17.55 26.79 -22.89
CA THR A 941 19.02 26.88 -22.71
C THR A 941 19.81 26.22 -23.84
N ASP A 942 19.25 25.21 -24.51
CA ASP A 942 19.88 24.55 -25.65
C ASP A 942 19.42 25.20 -26.97
N PRO A 943 20.30 25.95 -27.67
CA PRO A 943 19.94 26.66 -28.90
C PRO A 943 19.64 25.72 -30.08
N ARG A 944 19.89 24.41 -29.94
CA ARG A 944 19.59 23.40 -30.98
C ARG A 944 18.13 22.95 -30.94
N LEU A 945 17.43 23.20 -29.83
CA LEU A 945 16.03 22.84 -29.66
C LEU A 945 15.14 24.10 -29.82
N PRO A 946 13.90 23.95 -30.31
CA PRO A 946 12.92 25.04 -30.28
C PRO A 946 12.67 25.57 -28.86
N ASN A 947 12.38 26.87 -28.77
CA ASN A 947 11.94 27.49 -27.51
C ASN A 947 10.60 26.87 -27.05
N PRO A 948 10.36 26.73 -25.72
CA PRO A 948 9.10 26.22 -25.20
C PRO A 948 7.87 26.96 -25.73
N ILE A 949 6.82 26.20 -26.00
CA ILE A 949 5.55 26.71 -26.56
C ILE A 949 4.94 27.76 -25.62
N THR A 950 4.51 28.89 -26.17
CA THR A 950 3.91 30.00 -25.41
C THR A 950 2.39 29.93 -25.43
N LEU A 951 1.75 30.53 -24.43
CA LEU A 951 0.30 30.65 -24.36
C LEU A 951 -0.28 31.29 -25.64
N GLY A 952 0.30 32.38 -26.12
CA GLY A 952 -0.14 33.09 -27.31
C GLY A 952 -0.09 32.24 -28.57
N SER A 953 0.93 31.37 -28.71
CA SER A 953 1.02 30.45 -29.84
C SER A 953 -0.11 29.41 -29.85
N VAL A 954 -0.49 28.89 -28.68
CA VAL A 954 -1.62 27.97 -28.54
C VAL A 954 -2.94 28.68 -28.83
N LEU A 955 -3.16 29.87 -28.27
CA LEU A 955 -4.40 30.63 -28.50
C LEU A 955 -4.56 31.04 -29.97
N ALA A 956 -3.46 31.40 -30.65
CA ALA A 956 -3.48 31.73 -32.07
C ALA A 956 -3.84 30.53 -32.96
N SER A 957 -3.59 29.30 -32.50
CA SER A 957 -3.96 28.07 -33.22
C SER A 957 -5.46 27.74 -33.13
N ILE A 958 -6.18 28.34 -32.19
CA ILE A 958 -7.61 28.13 -32.00
C ILE A 958 -8.37 29.13 -32.88
N PRO A 959 -9.25 28.67 -33.81
CA PRO A 959 -10.01 29.58 -34.65
C PRO A 959 -10.90 30.50 -33.80
N ARG A 960 -10.74 31.83 -33.94
CA ARG A 960 -11.57 32.85 -33.25
C ARG A 960 -13.06 32.69 -33.49
N ASN A 961 -13.40 32.17 -34.67
CA ASN A 961 -14.75 31.81 -35.10
C ASN A 961 -14.84 30.30 -35.27
N SER A 962 -14.34 29.51 -34.32
CA SER A 962 -14.67 28.08 -34.32
C SER A 962 -16.19 27.97 -34.33
N HIS A 963 -16.63 27.17 -35.30
CA HIS A 963 -17.98 26.85 -35.75
C HIS A 963 -19.10 27.21 -34.75
N PRO A 964 -20.32 27.57 -35.21
CA PRO A 964 -21.53 27.61 -34.37
C PRO A 964 -21.85 26.32 -33.56
N HIS A 965 -20.95 25.34 -33.53
CA HIS A 965 -21.10 23.98 -33.04
C HIS A 965 -19.97 23.49 -32.09
N ASP A 966 -18.96 24.29 -31.68
CA ASP A 966 -18.10 23.89 -30.54
C ASP A 966 -18.61 24.54 -29.23
N PRO A 967 -19.42 23.82 -28.43
CA PRO A 967 -19.95 24.36 -27.18
C PRO A 967 -18.87 24.68 -26.15
N LEU A 968 -17.63 24.17 -26.30
CA LEU A 968 -16.55 24.40 -25.35
C LEU A 968 -15.76 25.69 -25.60
N HIS A 969 -15.96 26.37 -26.75
CA HIS A 969 -15.28 27.60 -27.13
C HIS A 969 -16.24 28.78 -27.38
N ASN A 970 -17.16 29.02 -26.44
CA ASN A 970 -18.11 30.14 -26.57
C ASN A 970 -17.55 31.44 -25.96
N ILE A 971 -16.84 32.23 -26.77
CA ILE A 971 -16.28 33.53 -26.35
C ILE A 971 -17.38 34.51 -25.92
N ASN A 972 -18.49 34.58 -26.65
CA ASN A 972 -19.58 35.52 -26.35
C ASN A 972 -20.21 35.23 -24.98
N GLN A 973 -20.39 33.95 -24.65
CA GLN A 973 -20.86 33.53 -23.32
C GLN A 973 -19.88 33.92 -22.22
N MET A 974 -18.56 33.74 -22.45
CA MET A 974 -17.55 34.16 -21.48
C MET A 974 -17.54 35.68 -21.27
N LEU A 975 -17.66 36.47 -22.34
CA LEU A 975 -17.74 37.93 -22.26
C LEU A 975 -19.01 38.39 -21.55
N SER A 976 -20.16 37.78 -21.84
CA SER A 976 -21.43 38.10 -21.17
C SER A 976 -21.38 37.75 -19.67
N ALA A 977 -20.76 36.61 -19.31
CA ALA A 977 -20.55 36.22 -17.92
C ALA A 977 -19.59 37.19 -17.21
N ALA A 978 -18.51 37.59 -17.88
CA ALA A 978 -17.56 38.57 -17.38
C ALA A 978 -18.23 39.92 -17.08
N GLN A 979 -19.02 40.45 -18.02
CA GLN A 979 -19.81 41.68 -17.85
C GLN A 979 -20.80 41.59 -16.69
N SER A 980 -21.47 40.46 -16.55
CA SER A 980 -22.48 40.25 -15.49
C SER A 980 -21.85 40.09 -14.09
N SER A 981 -20.61 39.63 -14.02
CA SER A 981 -19.91 39.39 -12.75
C SER A 981 -19.35 40.64 -12.07
N GLY A 982 -19.14 41.73 -12.83
CA GLY A 982 -18.43 42.92 -12.36
C GLY A 982 -16.95 42.70 -12.04
N ARG A 983 -16.40 41.48 -12.25
CA ARG A 983 -15.01 41.11 -11.94
C ARG A 983 -14.00 41.57 -13.00
N PHE A 984 -14.47 42.01 -14.17
CA PHE A 984 -13.65 42.38 -15.31
C PHE A 984 -13.82 43.87 -15.65
N PRO A 985 -12.78 44.53 -16.19
CA PRO A 985 -11.50 43.96 -16.65
C PRO A 985 -10.54 43.61 -15.51
N ARG A 986 -9.70 42.60 -15.71
CA ARG A 986 -8.58 42.22 -14.81
C ARG A 986 -7.25 42.38 -15.54
N ARG A 987 -6.13 42.38 -14.79
CA ARG A 987 -4.78 42.42 -15.37
C ARG A 987 -4.61 41.27 -16.38
N PRO A 988 -4.30 41.55 -17.66
CA PRO A 988 -4.09 40.50 -18.65
C PRO A 988 -2.90 39.60 -18.28
N TYR A 989 -3.05 38.30 -18.50
CA TYR A 989 -1.92 37.38 -18.38
C TYR A 989 -1.02 37.48 -19.62
N PRO A 990 0.32 37.49 -19.48
CA PRO A 990 1.23 37.56 -20.61
C PRO A 990 1.05 36.36 -21.56
N ASP A 991 1.05 36.62 -22.87
CA ASP A 991 0.89 35.59 -23.90
C ASP A 991 2.23 35.03 -24.40
N ASN A 992 3.35 35.66 -24.04
CA ASN A 992 4.71 35.25 -24.40
C ASN A 992 5.36 34.27 -23.43
N CYS A 993 4.60 33.68 -22.49
CA CYS A 993 5.09 32.71 -21.52
C CYS A 993 4.21 31.46 -21.44
N GLN A 994 4.62 30.47 -20.65
CA GLN A 994 3.80 29.31 -20.28
C GLN A 994 2.89 29.66 -19.11
N VAL A 995 1.71 29.03 -19.04
CA VAL A 995 0.84 29.13 -17.86
C VAL A 995 1.31 28.18 -16.75
N GLY A 996 0.80 28.39 -15.53
CA GLY A 996 1.03 27.44 -14.44
C GLY A 996 0.37 26.07 -14.67
N THR A 997 0.33 25.23 -13.64
CA THR A 997 -0.32 23.90 -13.72
C THR A 997 -1.84 24.04 -13.75
N ILE A 998 -2.49 23.66 -14.85
CA ILE A 998 -3.97 23.64 -14.92
C ILE A 998 -4.50 22.67 -13.86
N THR A 999 -5.31 23.18 -12.92
CA THR A 999 -5.87 22.42 -11.80
C THR A 999 -7.34 22.06 -12.04
N THR A 1000 -7.88 21.17 -11.20
CA THR A 1000 -9.29 20.75 -11.27
C THR A 1000 -10.28 21.81 -10.77
N ALA A 1001 -9.83 22.78 -9.95
CA ALA A 1001 -10.68 23.84 -9.39
C ALA A 1001 -10.76 25.08 -10.30
N GLY A 1002 -9.81 25.21 -11.23
CA GLY A 1002 -9.65 26.38 -12.09
C GLY A 1002 -8.30 27.05 -11.87
N SER A 1003 -8.09 28.13 -12.61
CA SER A 1003 -6.92 28.99 -12.49
C SER A 1003 -7.36 30.40 -12.14
N GLU A 1004 -6.51 31.13 -11.45
CA GLU A 1004 -6.70 32.58 -11.28
C GLU A 1004 -6.33 33.38 -12.52
N TRP A 1005 -5.68 32.73 -13.50
CA TRP A 1005 -5.19 33.35 -14.71
C TRP A 1005 -6.32 33.86 -15.59
N VAL A 1006 -6.23 35.13 -15.93
CA VAL A 1006 -7.14 35.84 -16.82
C VAL A 1006 -6.63 35.69 -18.25
N HIS A 1007 -7.54 35.64 -19.23
CA HIS A 1007 -7.15 35.59 -20.64
C HIS A 1007 -6.25 36.79 -21.02
N PRO A 1008 -5.30 36.69 -21.98
CA PRO A 1008 -4.45 37.80 -22.40
C PRO A 1008 -5.17 39.06 -22.92
N SER A 1009 -6.48 39.00 -23.14
CA SER A 1009 -7.28 40.20 -23.42
C SER A 1009 -7.62 41.02 -22.16
N GLY A 1010 -7.55 40.44 -20.96
CA GLY A 1010 -7.97 41.09 -19.71
C GLY A 1010 -9.49 41.16 -19.51
N GLU A 1011 -10.28 40.69 -20.48
CA GLU A 1011 -11.73 40.91 -20.55
C GLU A 1011 -12.57 39.69 -20.13
N ARG A 1012 -11.96 38.51 -20.00
CA ARG A 1012 -12.62 37.25 -19.68
C ARG A 1012 -11.65 36.22 -19.11
N ASP A 1013 -12.20 35.13 -18.59
CA ASP A 1013 -11.44 33.90 -18.33
C ASP A 1013 -11.26 33.05 -19.60
N PHE A 1014 -10.43 32.00 -19.50
CA PHE A 1014 -10.25 31.00 -20.56
C PHE A 1014 -11.50 30.13 -20.73
N THR A 1015 -11.82 29.83 -21.99
CA THR A 1015 -12.81 28.81 -22.36
C THR A 1015 -12.28 27.40 -22.03
N LEU A 1016 -13.17 26.41 -21.93
CA LEU A 1016 -12.76 25.02 -21.69
C LEU A 1016 -11.91 24.48 -22.86
N ARG A 1017 -12.22 24.87 -24.10
CA ARG A 1017 -11.42 24.51 -25.28
C ARG A 1017 -10.01 25.08 -25.20
N GLU A 1018 -9.84 26.34 -24.80
CA GLU A 1018 -8.51 26.95 -24.62
C GLU A 1018 -7.70 26.20 -23.57
N LEU A 1019 -8.31 25.87 -22.42
CA LEU A 1019 -7.65 25.09 -21.38
C LEU A 1019 -7.25 23.69 -21.86
N ALA A 1020 -8.10 23.02 -22.64
CA ALA A 1020 -7.80 21.70 -23.22
C ALA A 1020 -6.60 21.77 -24.19
N CYS A 1021 -6.57 22.76 -25.08
CA CYS A 1021 -5.45 22.96 -26.02
C CYS A 1021 -4.15 23.32 -25.30
N ILE A 1022 -4.20 24.14 -24.24
CA ILE A 1022 -3.04 24.45 -23.40
C ILE A 1022 -2.49 23.19 -22.72
N GLN A 1023 -3.39 22.30 -22.28
CA GLN A 1023 -3.05 20.97 -21.74
C GLN A 1023 -2.56 19.98 -22.81
N GLY A 1024 -2.56 20.35 -24.10
CA GLY A 1024 -2.06 19.54 -25.21
C GLY A 1024 -3.09 18.61 -25.85
N PHE A 1025 -4.39 18.78 -25.57
CA PHE A 1025 -5.43 18.04 -26.29
C PHE A 1025 -5.59 18.53 -27.74
N PRO A 1026 -5.96 17.64 -28.67
CA PRO A 1026 -6.41 18.03 -30.01
C PRO A 1026 -7.58 19.02 -29.96
N LEU A 1027 -7.67 19.89 -30.98
CA LEU A 1027 -8.75 20.88 -31.10
C LEU A 1027 -10.14 20.23 -31.17
N ASP A 1028 -10.24 19.08 -31.82
CA ASP A 1028 -11.46 18.30 -32.04
C ASP A 1028 -11.78 17.29 -30.92
N PHE A 1029 -10.97 17.25 -29.87
CA PHE A 1029 -11.21 16.35 -28.73
C PHE A 1029 -12.54 16.69 -28.05
N LYS A 1030 -13.40 15.69 -27.87
CA LYS A 1030 -14.74 15.89 -27.30
C LYS A 1030 -14.70 15.67 -25.80
N PHE A 1031 -15.55 16.38 -25.06
CA PHE A 1031 -15.70 16.20 -23.61
C PHE A 1031 -17.17 16.16 -23.23
N GLU A 1032 -17.51 15.28 -22.29
CA GLU A 1032 -18.86 15.10 -21.76
C GLU A 1032 -18.97 15.63 -20.32
N GLY A 1033 -20.17 16.07 -19.95
CA GLY A 1033 -20.52 16.57 -18.61
C GLY A 1033 -20.63 18.09 -18.48
N GLY A 1034 -20.84 18.56 -17.25
CA GLY A 1034 -20.94 20.00 -16.94
C GLY A 1034 -19.57 20.69 -16.89
N VAL A 1035 -19.57 22.03 -16.90
CA VAL A 1035 -18.35 22.87 -16.93
C VAL A 1035 -17.30 22.44 -15.90
N THR A 1036 -17.71 22.20 -14.66
CA THR A 1036 -16.81 21.77 -13.57
C THR A 1036 -16.25 20.37 -13.80
N GLN A 1037 -17.04 19.44 -14.36
CA GLN A 1037 -16.61 18.07 -14.64
C GLN A 1037 -15.60 18.04 -15.80
N ILE A 1038 -15.86 18.80 -16.87
CA ILE A 1038 -14.94 18.93 -18.01
C ILE A 1038 -13.62 19.56 -17.56
N ARG A 1039 -13.67 20.63 -16.76
CA ARG A 1039 -12.48 21.26 -16.19
C ARG A 1039 -11.64 20.28 -15.35
N ARG A 1040 -12.30 19.45 -14.53
CA ARG A 1040 -11.62 18.38 -13.77
C ARG A 1040 -10.95 17.36 -14.68
N GLN A 1041 -11.61 16.94 -15.75
CA GLN A 1041 -11.04 16.03 -16.75
C GLN A 1041 -9.77 16.61 -17.39
N ILE A 1042 -9.80 17.89 -17.80
CA ILE A 1042 -8.64 18.58 -18.37
C ILE A 1042 -7.49 18.67 -17.35
N GLY A 1043 -7.76 19.11 -16.11
CA GLY A 1043 -6.72 19.27 -15.08
C GLY A 1043 -6.06 17.97 -14.62
N ASN A 1044 -6.82 16.86 -14.62
CA ASN A 1044 -6.32 15.53 -14.26
C ASN A 1044 -5.51 14.87 -15.37
N ALA A 1045 -5.70 15.24 -16.64
CA ALA A 1045 -5.10 14.55 -17.76
C ALA A 1045 -3.57 14.56 -17.74
N PHE A 1046 -2.96 13.43 -18.09
CA PHE A 1046 -1.59 13.36 -18.59
C PHE A 1046 -1.60 13.95 -20.02
N PRO A 1047 -0.92 15.09 -20.27
CA PRO A 1047 -0.94 15.76 -21.57
C PRO A 1047 -0.64 14.84 -22.76
N PRO A 1048 -1.56 14.75 -23.76
CA PRO A 1048 -1.40 13.84 -24.90
C PRO A 1048 -0.09 14.01 -25.66
N VAL A 1049 0.41 15.24 -25.83
CA VAL A 1049 1.66 15.54 -26.56
C VAL A 1049 2.89 14.94 -25.86
N VAL A 1050 2.90 14.95 -24.52
CA VAL A 1050 4.00 14.36 -23.73
C VAL A 1050 3.93 12.84 -23.83
N VAL A 1051 2.73 12.27 -23.72
CA VAL A 1051 2.52 10.83 -23.84
C VAL A 1051 2.89 10.33 -25.24
N GLU A 1052 2.51 11.05 -26.28
CA GLU A 1052 2.89 10.76 -27.67
C GLU A 1052 4.41 10.70 -27.83
N THR A 1053 5.13 11.69 -27.29
CA THR A 1053 6.59 11.73 -27.34
C THR A 1053 7.22 10.55 -26.60
N LEU A 1054 6.72 10.25 -25.39
CA LEU A 1054 7.16 9.11 -24.59
C LEU A 1054 6.92 7.78 -25.32
N TYR A 1055 5.70 7.53 -25.78
CA TYR A 1055 5.33 6.25 -26.37
C TYR A 1055 5.92 6.04 -27.77
N ARG A 1056 6.17 7.11 -28.54
CA ARG A 1056 6.94 7.01 -29.78
C ARG A 1056 8.36 6.52 -29.51
N HIS A 1057 9.03 7.10 -28.50
CA HIS A 1057 10.36 6.66 -28.08
C HIS A 1057 10.35 5.20 -27.59
N LEU A 1058 9.40 4.82 -26.74
CA LEU A 1058 9.29 3.45 -26.23
C LEU A 1058 9.00 2.44 -27.35
N ARG A 1059 8.15 2.79 -28.32
CA ARG A 1059 7.90 1.98 -29.52
C ARG A 1059 9.18 1.79 -30.34
N GLU A 1060 9.97 2.84 -30.55
CA GLU A 1060 11.26 2.74 -31.24
C GLU A 1060 12.27 1.86 -30.48
N CYS A 1061 12.26 1.89 -29.15
CA CYS A 1061 13.04 0.98 -28.32
C CYS A 1061 12.64 -0.48 -28.56
N LEU A 1062 11.34 -0.80 -28.54
CA LEU A 1062 10.88 -2.17 -28.79
C LEU A 1062 11.12 -2.62 -30.24
N LEU A 1063 10.96 -1.75 -31.24
CA LEU A 1063 11.27 -2.08 -32.64
C LEU A 1063 12.74 -2.47 -32.82
N ARG A 1064 13.66 -1.76 -32.16
CA ARG A 1064 15.09 -2.10 -32.16
C ARG A 1064 15.36 -3.42 -31.45
N GLU A 1065 14.75 -3.63 -30.29
CA GLU A 1065 14.89 -4.88 -29.53
C GLU A 1065 14.33 -6.09 -30.30
N ASP A 1066 13.23 -5.89 -31.02
CA ASP A 1066 12.60 -6.90 -31.88
C ASP A 1066 13.33 -7.12 -33.21
N ARG A 1067 14.43 -6.39 -33.45
CA ARG A 1067 15.23 -6.45 -34.69
C ARG A 1067 14.38 -6.27 -35.95
N VAL A 1068 13.44 -5.34 -35.88
CA VAL A 1068 12.55 -5.02 -36.98
C VAL A 1068 13.29 -4.16 -38.01
N VAL A 1069 13.33 -4.63 -39.25
CA VAL A 1069 13.93 -3.91 -40.37
C VAL A 1069 12.82 -3.32 -41.24
N ALA A 1070 12.97 -2.05 -41.61
CA ALA A 1070 12.05 -1.41 -42.55
C ALA A 1070 12.17 -2.09 -43.91
N SER A 1071 11.05 -2.53 -44.49
CA SER A 1071 11.04 -3.02 -45.88
C SER A 1071 11.57 -1.90 -46.79
N GLN A 1072 12.70 -2.13 -47.46
CA GLN A 1072 13.12 -1.28 -48.57
C GLN A 1072 11.96 -1.23 -49.57
N PRO A 1073 11.51 -0.05 -50.03
CA PRO A 1073 10.59 0.00 -51.16
C PRO A 1073 11.28 -0.69 -52.33
N SER A 1074 10.70 -1.79 -52.82
CA SER A 1074 11.23 -2.54 -53.94
C SER A 1074 11.29 -1.64 -55.18
N ASN A 1075 12.49 -1.14 -55.49
CA ASN A 1075 12.80 -0.68 -56.84
C ASN A 1075 12.89 -1.91 -57.74
N GLN A 1076 11.78 -2.29 -58.37
CA GLN A 1076 11.78 -3.06 -59.61
C GLN A 1076 10.43 -2.90 -60.34
N ALA A 1077 10.29 -1.76 -61.01
CA ALA A 1077 9.78 -1.77 -62.37
C ALA A 1077 10.98 -2.00 -63.28
N ASN A 1078 11.15 -3.22 -63.79
CA ASN A 1078 11.96 -3.45 -64.98
C ASN A 1078 10.99 -3.72 -66.13
N VAL A 1079 10.85 -2.68 -66.95
CA VAL A 1079 10.47 -2.72 -68.34
C VAL A 1079 11.26 -3.82 -69.05
N ILE A 1080 10.57 -4.76 -69.69
CA ILE A 1080 11.18 -5.63 -70.70
C ILE A 1080 10.96 -4.92 -72.05
N ASP A 1081 12.09 -4.54 -72.64
CA ASP A 1081 12.24 -4.02 -73.99
C ASP A 1081 11.98 -5.14 -75.00
N LEU A 1082 11.22 -4.87 -76.07
CA LEU A 1082 10.91 -5.81 -77.15
C LEU A 1082 11.74 -5.46 -78.40
N ASP A 1083 12.55 -6.43 -78.85
CA ASP A 1083 12.81 -6.89 -80.25
C ASP A 1083 14.27 -7.36 -80.46
N PRO A 1084 14.62 -8.25 -81.43
CA PRO A 1084 13.80 -9.11 -82.31
C PRO A 1084 14.21 -10.62 -82.35
N ILE A 1085 13.27 -11.42 -82.88
CA ILE A 1085 13.33 -12.67 -83.68
C ILE A 1085 14.68 -13.42 -83.79
N ASP A 1086 14.66 -14.72 -83.48
CA ASP A 1086 15.32 -15.74 -84.30
C ASP A 1086 14.49 -17.03 -84.35
N ASP A 1087 14.18 -17.45 -85.58
CA ASP A 1087 13.46 -18.66 -85.99
C ASP A 1087 14.35 -19.91 -85.83
N ASP A 1088 13.79 -21.02 -85.31
CA ASP A 1088 13.88 -22.35 -85.95
C ASP A 1088 13.32 -23.48 -85.04
N MET A 1089 12.03 -23.82 -85.29
CA MET A 1089 11.44 -25.17 -85.56
C MET A 1089 11.91 -26.48 -84.87
N PRO A 1090 11.10 -27.59 -84.84
CA PRO A 1090 9.86 -27.84 -85.60
C PRO A 1090 8.65 -28.40 -84.82
N ILE A 1091 7.54 -28.47 -85.57
CA ILE A 1091 6.14 -28.79 -85.25
C ILE A 1091 5.80 -30.27 -85.55
N GLU A 1092 5.01 -30.93 -84.71
CA GLU A 1092 4.00 -31.96 -85.06
C GLU A 1092 2.83 -31.85 -84.05
N ARG A 1093 1.69 -31.22 -84.39
CA ARG A 1093 0.46 -31.68 -85.09
C ARG A 1093 -0.45 -32.69 -84.35
N ILE A 1094 -1.58 -32.12 -83.86
CA ILE A 1094 -3.02 -32.55 -83.95
C ILE A 1094 -3.37 -33.89 -83.24
N VAL A 1095 -4.34 -33.97 -82.32
CA VAL A 1095 -5.82 -34.01 -82.52
C VAL A 1095 -6.53 -33.78 -81.17
N ILE A 1096 -7.62 -33.01 -81.23
CA ILE A 1096 -8.65 -32.83 -80.18
C ILE A 1096 -9.66 -33.97 -80.28
N ASP A 1097 -10.06 -34.58 -79.16
CA ASP A 1097 -11.44 -35.06 -79.00
C ASP A 1097 -11.88 -34.90 -77.53
N ASP A 1098 -13.10 -34.38 -77.40
CA ASP A 1098 -13.79 -33.96 -76.19
C ASP A 1098 -14.49 -35.16 -75.50
N SER A 1099 -14.54 -35.17 -74.16
CA SER A 1099 -15.77 -35.44 -73.39
C SER A 1099 -15.50 -35.47 -71.87
N ASP A 1100 -16.19 -34.56 -71.17
CA ASP A 1100 -16.93 -34.72 -69.90
C ASP A 1100 -16.22 -35.21 -68.62
N ASP A 1101 -16.09 -34.33 -67.60
CA ASP A 1101 -17.06 -34.21 -66.51
C ASP A 1101 -16.60 -33.25 -65.38
N ASP A 1102 -17.58 -32.44 -64.91
CA ASP A 1102 -17.83 -31.98 -63.54
C ASP A 1102 -17.05 -30.82 -62.86
N MET A 1103 -17.76 -29.67 -62.76
CA MET A 1103 -18.15 -28.91 -61.54
C MET A 1103 -17.84 -27.39 -61.56
N GLU A 1104 -18.90 -26.60 -61.80
CA GLU A 1104 -18.95 -25.13 -61.72
C GLU A 1104 -19.20 -24.58 -60.30
N GLU A 1105 -18.50 -23.47 -60.09
CA GLU A 1105 -18.54 -22.31 -59.17
C GLU A 1105 -19.67 -22.04 -58.13
N PRO A 1106 -19.31 -21.33 -57.03
CA PRO A 1106 -20.17 -20.42 -56.29
C PRO A 1106 -19.95 -18.94 -56.67
N SER A 1107 -21.03 -18.17 -56.70
CA SER A 1107 -21.08 -16.77 -57.15
C SER A 1107 -20.81 -15.70 -56.06
N ALA A 1108 -19.95 -14.74 -56.43
CA ALA A 1108 -20.05 -13.27 -56.26
C ALA A 1108 -20.17 -12.62 -54.86
N PHE A 1109 -19.20 -11.75 -54.51
CA PHE A 1109 -19.33 -10.27 -54.65
C PHE A 1109 -18.03 -9.52 -54.28
N SER A 1110 -17.66 -8.55 -55.12
CA SER A 1110 -16.53 -7.59 -55.15
C SER A 1110 -16.54 -6.58 -53.97
N ARG A 1111 -15.45 -6.11 -53.33
CA ARG A 1111 -14.14 -5.47 -53.70
C ARG A 1111 -14.21 -4.10 -54.40
N GLU A 1112 -13.73 -3.07 -53.69
CA GLU A 1112 -12.83 -1.94 -54.07
C GLU A 1112 -12.77 -0.98 -52.84
N SER A 1113 -11.68 -0.72 -52.09
CA SER A 1113 -10.27 -0.34 -52.36
C SER A 1113 -10.16 1.01 -53.08
N SER A 1114 -9.30 1.99 -52.79
CA SER A 1114 -8.23 2.28 -51.81
C SER A 1114 -7.47 3.54 -52.30
N CYS A 1115 -6.88 4.35 -51.40
CA CYS A 1115 -5.69 5.23 -51.61
C CYS A 1115 -5.81 6.37 -52.67
N THR A 1116 -5.12 7.52 -52.66
CA THR A 1116 -3.94 8.06 -51.97
C THR A 1116 -3.90 9.57 -52.25
N LEU A 1117 -3.29 10.39 -51.38
CA LEU A 1117 -3.05 11.81 -51.67
C LEU A 1117 -1.63 12.20 -51.23
N ALA A 1118 -0.74 12.42 -52.20
CA ALA A 1118 0.47 13.20 -52.00
C ALA A 1118 0.94 13.88 -53.32
N ARG A 1119 0.74 15.21 -53.34
CA ARG A 1119 1.55 16.29 -53.93
C ARG A 1119 1.85 16.32 -55.44
N SER A 1120 1.32 17.36 -56.08
CA SER A 1120 2.10 18.26 -56.95
C SER A 1120 1.55 19.70 -56.88
N LEU A 1121 2.48 20.65 -56.95
CA LEU A 1121 2.34 22.10 -56.83
C LEU A 1121 2.02 22.78 -58.17
N ALA A 1122 1.35 23.94 -58.07
CA ALA A 1122 1.49 25.17 -58.87
C ALA A 1122 0.84 25.31 -60.27
N SER A 1123 -0.20 26.16 -60.38
CA SER A 1123 -0.29 27.40 -61.20
C SER A 1123 -1.76 27.87 -61.27
N LEU A 1124 -2.20 28.94 -60.59
CA LEU A 1124 -2.17 30.37 -60.97
C LEU A 1124 -3.07 30.80 -62.17
N MET A 1125 -4.04 31.69 -61.83
CA MET A 1125 -4.71 32.75 -62.64
C MET A 1125 -5.81 32.29 -63.63
N GLU A 1126 -6.97 32.95 -63.84
CA GLU A 1126 -7.44 34.36 -63.75
C GLU A 1126 -8.93 34.37 -63.28
N ILE A 1127 -9.39 35.19 -62.32
CA ILE A 1127 -9.79 36.62 -62.40
C ILE A 1127 -10.89 36.90 -63.46
N ASP A 1128 -12.12 37.24 -63.02
CA ASP A 1128 -12.58 38.64 -63.12
C ASP A 1128 -13.81 38.99 -62.26
N ASP A 1129 -13.62 40.11 -61.57
CA ASP A 1129 -14.49 41.02 -60.82
C ASP A 1129 -15.48 41.73 -61.84
N PRO A 1130 -16.50 42.58 -61.52
CA PRO A 1130 -16.51 43.44 -60.35
C PRO A 1130 -17.81 43.82 -59.60
N ARG A 1131 -17.55 44.14 -58.32
CA ARG A 1131 -18.26 45.08 -57.42
C ARG A 1131 -19.65 44.70 -56.88
N ASN A 1132 -19.65 44.09 -55.69
CA ASN A 1132 -20.20 44.69 -54.46
C ASN A 1132 -19.66 44.00 -53.19
#